data_AF-A0A1Q7GHF6-F1
#
_entry.id   AF-A0A1Q7GHF6-F1
#
_cell.length_a   1.000
_cell.length_b   1.000
_cell.length_c   1.000
_cell.angle_alpha   90.00
_cell.angle_beta   90.00
_cell.angle_gamma   90.00
#
_symmetry.space_group_name_H-M   'P 1'
#
loop_
_entity.id
_entity.type
_entity.pdbx_description
1 polymer ?
#
loop_
_entity_poly.entity_id
_entity_poly.type
_entity_poly.pdbx_seq_one_letter_code
_entity_poly.pdbx_strand_id
1 'polypeptide(L)'
;MLIGPVRARQGRSVESTDPILVTVDSAADRFTVSLSPLARSLLESAPAPVSHRVDRVALTVLVPSDTVYAGQQVDLIAAAWIPRELRQRMRRAPLLTLNAPEGVWAYPATSGVALSRQVSGHWLDLFITHQVVFPLASGRLIVPPASVEYALPVTFSFFSREESYTLRSDSIAITVLPLPPALAPPGTDVVGRALTLDLHVDPATTRVGEPVEAAVTINGVGNVALWPEPALKWPAGFRVYPAQTEVRIAAQGGRVAGSKTFRFLAVPDSSGNFVLPEVRYPYFDASTGKHEAATTLPRGLAVAAGAEPRAARALPPLLSRRGERDIDRLSRQAGWQGWLAVVLVPPLVAWLARRRWRRTAAAEPARRDGPQLTRLGRLEQEFLAMLTSHVPDAFARDGDGLAQALRAAGVDSAVADHVKRLRDRLRAARYGPRGLGDAAELAAEIEQVLRVLGGGGEGAGGSGTRRPRTLVASSLLLFVVAIRTSAQAPSPEALYEAGALRAAADSFAARAAADPRDAAHWYNLGATLYRAGADGKATAAWARAARLAPRDPTIVRARNLLPAPDPITERLLRVGWGTPTEWGIAAAVGWVALWLTVAVGGHRRRVLLLAFGALAAGAAGLGVSEMLRRDQPVAVVVVDAAPVRNAPYGGASAAATILAGGALLVGRSYGPWREVRRGDGIHGWVLESEIAGL
;
A
#
# COMPACT_ATOMS: atom_id res chain seq x y z
N MET A 1 -8.21 -71.17 46.42
CA MET A 1 -8.87 -72.06 47.38
C MET A 1 -9.64 -73.12 46.60
N LEU A 2 -9.47 -74.40 46.91
CA LEU A 2 -10.17 -75.50 46.22
C LEU A 2 -11.32 -75.97 47.08
N ILE A 3 -12.55 -75.87 46.60
CA ILE A 3 -13.72 -76.48 47.25
C ILE A 3 -13.87 -77.87 46.67
N GLY A 4 -13.76 -78.89 47.53
CA GLY A 4 -13.88 -80.29 47.12
C GLY A 4 -15.25 -80.60 46.50
N PRO A 5 -15.33 -81.68 45.70
CA PRO A 5 -16.57 -82.05 45.02
C PRO A 5 -17.63 -82.50 46.04
N VAL A 6 -18.89 -82.17 45.78
CA VAL A 6 -20.01 -82.63 46.60
C VAL A 6 -20.51 -83.94 46.01
N ARG A 7 -20.62 -84.97 46.86
CA ARG A 7 -21.16 -86.28 46.48
C ARG A 7 -22.56 -86.46 47.03
N ALA A 8 -23.49 -86.83 46.15
CA ALA A 8 -24.85 -87.22 46.52
C ALA A 8 -25.06 -88.68 46.16
N ARG A 9 -25.70 -89.45 47.06
CA ARG A 9 -26.02 -90.86 46.85
C ARG A 9 -27.52 -91.07 46.94
N GLN A 10 -28.11 -91.66 45.91
CA GLN A 10 -29.50 -92.09 45.92
C GLN A 10 -29.58 -93.56 45.50
N GLY A 11 -29.91 -94.44 46.46
CA GLY A 11 -29.88 -95.89 46.22
C GLY A 11 -28.46 -96.39 45.91
N ARG A 12 -28.25 -96.99 44.72
CA ARG A 12 -26.96 -97.51 44.27
C ARG A 12 -26.16 -96.54 43.39
N SER A 13 -26.74 -95.41 42.95
CA SER A 13 -26.01 -94.39 42.20
C SER A 13 -25.40 -93.36 43.15
N VAL A 14 -24.12 -93.06 42.91
CA VAL A 14 -23.39 -91.97 43.58
C VAL A 14 -22.94 -91.03 42.48
N GLU A 15 -23.47 -89.81 42.49
CA GLU A 15 -23.06 -88.75 41.58
C GLU A 15 -22.17 -87.76 42.35
N SER A 16 -21.09 -87.33 41.71
CA SER A 16 -20.15 -86.35 42.27
C SER A 16 -20.11 -85.16 41.33
N THR A 17 -20.21 -83.95 41.88
CA THR A 17 -19.89 -82.76 41.10
C THR A 17 -18.38 -82.69 40.85
N ASP A 18 -17.96 -81.90 39.87
CA ASP A 18 -16.55 -81.52 39.76
C ASP A 18 -16.15 -80.59 40.92
N PRO A 19 -14.88 -80.64 41.37
CA PRO A 19 -14.37 -79.69 42.35
C PRO A 19 -14.37 -78.27 41.77
N ILE A 20 -14.77 -77.29 42.58
CA ILE A 20 -14.72 -75.89 42.18
C ILE A 20 -13.38 -75.32 42.61
N LEU A 21 -12.53 -75.00 41.64
CA LEU A 21 -11.32 -74.24 41.86
C LEU A 21 -11.68 -72.75 41.95
N VAL A 22 -11.64 -72.19 43.16
CA VAL A 22 -11.77 -70.74 43.37
C VAL A 22 -10.38 -70.14 43.37
N THR A 23 -9.95 -69.59 42.23
CA THR A 23 -8.79 -68.71 42.17
C THR A 23 -9.17 -67.37 42.79
N VAL A 24 -8.68 -67.11 43.99
CA VAL A 24 -8.75 -65.77 44.60
C VAL A 24 -7.59 -64.99 44.00
N ASP A 25 -7.80 -64.42 42.81
CA ASP A 25 -6.98 -63.28 42.41
C ASP A 25 -7.21 -62.19 43.44
N SER A 26 -6.14 -61.62 43.97
CA SER A 26 -6.24 -60.44 44.83
C SER A 26 -7.00 -59.37 44.06
N ALA A 27 -8.29 -59.21 44.35
CA ALA A 27 -9.14 -58.13 43.85
C ALA A 27 -8.63 -56.73 44.27
N ALA A 28 -7.47 -56.67 44.94
CA ALA A 28 -6.68 -55.47 45.18
C ALA A 28 -6.51 -54.63 43.91
N ASP A 29 -6.37 -55.24 42.73
CA ASP A 29 -6.09 -54.46 41.50
C ASP A 29 -7.31 -53.76 40.87
N ARG A 30 -8.56 -54.09 41.23
CA ARG A 30 -9.74 -53.49 40.56
C ARG A 30 -10.36 -52.29 41.29
N PHE A 31 -9.92 -51.99 42.51
CA PHE A 31 -10.43 -50.86 43.30
C PHE A 31 -9.36 -49.99 43.96
N THR A 32 -8.07 -50.31 43.81
CA THR A 32 -7.03 -49.39 44.24
C THR A 32 -7.02 -48.18 43.33
N VAL A 33 -7.35 -47.01 43.89
CA VAL A 33 -6.82 -45.74 43.37
C VAL A 33 -5.33 -45.99 43.12
N SER A 34 -4.86 -45.80 41.88
CA SER A 34 -3.44 -45.93 41.53
C SER A 34 -2.69 -44.79 42.21
N LEU A 35 -2.43 -44.96 43.50
CA LEU A 35 -1.77 -43.98 44.35
C LEU A 35 -0.34 -43.78 43.86
N SER A 36 0.13 -42.54 43.96
CA SER A 36 1.55 -42.29 43.82
C SER A 36 2.35 -43.12 44.83
N PRO A 37 3.58 -43.59 44.48
CA PRO A 37 4.45 -44.25 45.45
C PRO A 37 4.66 -43.39 46.72
N LEU A 38 4.72 -42.07 46.54
CA LEU A 38 4.78 -41.10 47.64
C LEU A 38 3.50 -41.15 48.50
N ALA A 39 2.32 -41.00 47.90
CA ALA A 39 1.04 -41.05 48.61
C ALA A 39 0.85 -42.38 49.35
N ARG A 40 1.25 -43.49 48.73
CA ARG A 40 1.23 -44.81 49.36
C ARG A 40 2.14 -44.87 50.58
N SER A 41 3.38 -44.41 50.46
CA SER A 41 4.32 -44.36 51.59
C SER A 41 3.80 -43.48 52.74
N LEU A 42 3.20 -42.33 52.42
CA LEU A 42 2.61 -41.44 53.41
C LEU A 42 1.42 -42.10 54.13
N LEU A 43 0.54 -42.77 53.40
CA LEU A 43 -0.58 -43.52 53.96
C LEU A 43 -0.14 -44.69 54.84
N GLU A 44 0.89 -45.44 54.42
CA GLU A 44 1.45 -46.56 55.20
C GLU A 44 2.14 -46.08 56.48
N SER A 45 2.85 -44.94 56.41
CA SER A 45 3.52 -44.31 57.55
C SER A 45 2.59 -43.53 58.47
N ALA A 46 1.37 -43.21 58.03
CA ALA A 46 0.42 -42.42 58.80
C ALA A 46 0.14 -43.09 60.16
N PRO A 47 0.24 -42.34 61.26
CA PRO A 47 -0.08 -42.88 62.57
C PRO A 47 -1.56 -43.28 62.59
N ALA A 48 -1.85 -44.47 63.11
CA ALA A 48 -3.22 -44.89 63.30
C ALA A 48 -3.92 -43.91 64.27
N PRO A 49 -5.19 -43.58 64.03
CA PRO A 49 -5.92 -42.63 64.87
C PRO A 49 -5.93 -43.11 66.32
N VAL A 50 -5.37 -42.30 67.22
CA VAL A 50 -5.26 -42.57 68.65
C VAL A 50 -6.54 -42.16 69.36
N SER A 51 -7.70 -42.68 68.92
CA SER A 51 -8.95 -42.50 69.66
C SER A 51 -9.12 -43.66 70.64
N HIS A 52 -9.49 -43.37 71.89
CA HIS A 52 -9.84 -44.37 72.90
C HIS A 52 -11.06 -45.25 72.53
N ARG A 53 -11.65 -45.06 71.34
CA ARG A 53 -12.76 -45.85 70.80
C ARG A 53 -12.43 -46.25 69.36
N VAL A 54 -11.94 -47.48 69.18
CA VAL A 54 -11.61 -48.09 67.89
C VAL A 54 -12.87 -48.29 67.02
N ASP A 55 -14.05 -48.18 67.61
CA ASP A 55 -15.36 -48.42 66.97
C ASP A 55 -15.91 -47.22 66.17
N ARG A 56 -15.15 -46.12 66.08
CA ARG A 56 -15.59 -44.88 65.41
C ARG A 56 -14.75 -44.59 64.17
N VAL A 57 -15.40 -43.97 63.18
CA VAL A 57 -14.70 -43.42 62.01
C VAL A 57 -13.76 -42.32 62.48
N ALA A 58 -12.54 -42.29 61.93
CA ALA A 58 -11.60 -41.20 62.14
C ALA A 58 -11.18 -40.61 60.80
N LEU A 59 -10.86 -39.32 60.77
CA LEU A 59 -10.49 -38.60 59.56
C LEU A 59 -9.17 -37.88 59.77
N THR A 60 -8.23 -38.09 58.85
CA THR A 60 -6.90 -37.49 58.89
C THR A 60 -6.61 -36.84 57.54
N VAL A 61 -6.03 -35.65 57.54
CA VAL A 61 -5.46 -35.03 56.34
C VAL A 61 -3.95 -35.17 56.44
N LEU A 62 -3.33 -35.64 55.37
CA LEU A 62 -1.90 -35.90 55.27
C LEU A 62 -1.32 -34.99 54.17
N VAL A 63 -0.18 -34.38 54.49
CA VAL A 63 0.61 -33.56 53.58
C VAL A 63 2.06 -34.04 53.66
N PRO A 64 2.77 -34.20 52.52
CA PRO A 64 4.15 -34.69 52.50
C PRO A 64 5.14 -33.80 53.27
N SER A 65 4.91 -32.49 53.28
CA SER A 65 5.79 -31.50 53.87
C SER A 65 4.98 -30.28 54.33
N ASP A 66 5.39 -29.68 55.44
CA ASP A 66 4.81 -28.46 56.00
C ASP A 66 5.34 -27.18 55.34
N THR A 67 6.40 -27.32 54.53
CA THR A 67 7.12 -26.25 53.84
C THR A 67 7.32 -26.61 52.37
N VAL A 68 6.91 -25.70 51.46
CA VAL A 68 6.96 -25.92 50.01
C VAL A 68 7.27 -24.62 49.28
N TYR A 69 7.81 -24.66 48.08
CA TYR A 69 7.97 -23.46 47.24
C TYR A 69 6.67 -23.11 46.51
N ALA A 70 6.44 -21.82 46.23
CA ALA A 70 5.40 -21.39 45.31
C ALA A 70 5.61 -22.07 43.94
N GLY A 71 4.55 -22.64 43.36
CA GLY A 71 4.59 -23.40 42.11
C GLY A 71 5.01 -24.87 42.25
N GLN A 72 5.41 -25.34 43.43
CA GLN A 72 5.74 -26.74 43.68
C GLN A 72 4.47 -27.60 43.80
N GLN A 73 4.54 -28.85 43.33
CA GLN A 73 3.47 -29.83 43.52
C GLN A 73 3.33 -30.19 45.00
N VAL A 74 2.11 -30.16 45.51
CA VAL A 74 1.74 -30.64 46.85
C VAL A 74 0.63 -31.67 46.72
N ASP A 75 0.86 -32.86 47.28
CA ASP A 75 -0.15 -33.91 47.35
C ASP A 75 -0.97 -33.76 48.63
N LEU A 76 -2.25 -33.45 48.50
CA LEU A 76 -3.19 -33.42 49.62
C LEU A 76 -3.95 -34.76 49.66
N ILE A 77 -3.87 -35.44 50.80
CA ILE A 77 -4.51 -36.75 50.97
C ILE A 77 -5.42 -36.68 52.19
N ALA A 78 -6.73 -36.80 51.99
CA ALA A 78 -7.66 -37.08 53.07
C ALA A 78 -7.81 -38.59 53.20
N ALA A 79 -7.75 -39.12 54.42
CA ALA A 79 -7.90 -40.54 54.74
C ALA A 79 -8.95 -40.72 55.84
N ALA A 80 -10.06 -41.37 55.50
CA ALA A 80 -11.08 -41.81 56.43
C ALA A 80 -10.79 -43.26 56.85
N TRP A 81 -10.50 -43.44 58.14
CA TRP A 81 -10.27 -44.73 58.78
C TRP A 81 -11.61 -45.28 59.27
N ILE A 82 -12.08 -46.35 58.64
CA ILE A 82 -13.41 -46.91 58.92
C ILE A 82 -13.25 -48.36 59.39
N PRO A 83 -13.73 -48.72 60.59
CA PRO A 83 -13.76 -50.13 61.03
C PRO A 83 -14.50 -51.00 60.03
N ARG A 84 -13.91 -52.15 59.68
CA ARG A 84 -14.46 -53.06 58.67
C ARG A 84 -15.88 -53.51 59.03
N GLU A 85 -16.14 -53.73 60.31
CA GLU A 85 -17.46 -54.11 60.83
C GLU A 85 -18.50 -53.00 60.61
N LEU A 86 -18.08 -51.73 60.66
CA LEU A 86 -18.93 -50.57 60.41
C LEU A 86 -19.15 -50.40 58.90
N ARG A 87 -18.09 -50.55 58.09
CA ARG A 87 -18.14 -50.54 56.62
C ARG A 87 -19.08 -51.61 56.06
N GLN A 88 -19.10 -52.81 56.65
CA GLN A 88 -20.02 -53.89 56.25
C GLN A 88 -21.49 -53.59 56.54
N ARG A 89 -21.79 -52.68 57.47
CA ARG A 89 -23.17 -52.25 57.78
C ARG A 89 -23.64 -51.11 56.87
N MET A 90 -22.72 -50.36 56.26
CA MET A 90 -23.06 -49.29 55.34
C MET A 90 -23.66 -49.85 54.05
N ARG A 91 -24.80 -49.30 53.60
CA ARG A 91 -25.38 -49.66 52.28
C ARG A 91 -24.72 -48.93 51.12
N ARG A 92 -24.16 -47.75 51.40
CA ARG A 92 -23.51 -46.87 50.43
C ARG A 92 -22.07 -46.63 50.86
N ALA A 93 -21.20 -46.42 49.88
CA ALA A 93 -19.83 -46.01 50.18
C ALA A 93 -19.84 -44.63 50.89
N PRO A 94 -18.95 -44.41 51.87
CA PRO A 94 -18.80 -43.12 52.51
C PRO A 94 -18.39 -42.06 51.48
N LEU A 95 -18.94 -40.86 51.59
CA LEU A 95 -18.57 -39.72 50.75
C LEU A 95 -17.47 -38.92 51.46
N LEU A 96 -16.24 -39.05 50.97
CA LEU A 96 -15.09 -38.30 51.47
C LEU A 96 -14.82 -37.09 50.58
N THR A 97 -14.98 -35.90 51.15
CA THR A 97 -14.78 -34.61 50.47
C THR A 97 -13.51 -33.93 50.96
N LEU A 98 -12.71 -33.44 50.02
CA LEU A 98 -11.52 -32.63 50.26
C LEU A 98 -11.62 -31.40 49.36
N ASN A 99 -11.70 -30.22 49.98
CA ASN A 99 -11.79 -28.96 49.26
C ASN A 99 -10.39 -28.43 48.98
N ALA A 100 -10.19 -27.90 47.76
CA ALA A 100 -8.94 -27.23 47.42
C ALA A 100 -8.79 -25.96 48.28
N PRO A 101 -7.58 -25.70 48.84
CA PRO A 101 -7.27 -24.45 49.50
C PRO A 101 -7.45 -23.23 48.58
N GLU A 102 -7.66 -22.04 49.15
CA GLU A 102 -7.61 -20.80 48.38
C GLU A 102 -6.18 -20.47 47.91
N GLY A 103 -6.03 -19.87 46.73
CA GLY A 103 -4.72 -19.47 46.20
C GLY A 103 -3.86 -20.59 45.60
N VAL A 104 -4.47 -21.74 45.27
CA VAL A 104 -3.80 -22.86 44.59
C VAL A 104 -4.45 -23.18 43.26
N TRP A 105 -3.67 -23.76 42.36
CA TRP A 105 -4.19 -24.50 41.22
C TRP A 105 -4.37 -25.97 41.60
N ALA A 106 -5.58 -26.51 41.46
CA ALA A 106 -5.89 -27.88 41.85
C ALA A 106 -6.30 -28.73 40.65
N TYR A 107 -5.76 -29.95 40.58
CA TYR A 107 -6.22 -30.97 39.64
C TYR A 107 -7.43 -31.74 40.22
N PRO A 108 -8.25 -32.38 39.38
CA PRO A 108 -9.37 -33.19 39.86
C PRO A 108 -8.92 -34.25 40.88
N ALA A 109 -9.65 -34.35 41.99
CA ALA A 109 -9.35 -35.31 43.03
C ALA A 109 -9.75 -36.74 42.61
N THR A 110 -8.99 -37.73 43.08
CA THR A 110 -9.30 -39.16 42.89
C THR A 110 -9.64 -39.78 44.24
N SER A 111 -10.73 -40.54 44.30
CA SER A 111 -11.24 -41.12 45.56
C SER A 111 -11.48 -42.62 45.43
N GLY A 112 -11.27 -43.36 46.51
CA GLY A 112 -11.52 -44.81 46.55
C GLY A 112 -10.94 -45.49 47.78
N VAL A 113 -11.10 -46.81 47.88
CA VAL A 113 -10.50 -47.62 48.95
C VAL A 113 -9.04 -47.88 48.60
N ALA A 114 -8.13 -47.41 49.44
CA ALA A 114 -6.69 -47.52 49.18
C ALA A 114 -6.04 -48.73 49.85
N LEU A 115 -6.37 -48.98 51.11
CA LEU A 115 -5.64 -49.90 51.97
C LEU A 115 -6.55 -50.43 53.09
N SER A 116 -6.26 -51.62 53.62
CA SER A 116 -6.78 -52.07 54.92
C SER A 116 -5.62 -52.31 55.86
N ARG A 117 -5.70 -51.82 57.10
CA ARG A 117 -4.66 -51.97 58.12
C ARG A 117 -5.26 -52.57 59.39
N GLN A 118 -4.56 -53.52 60.00
CA GLN A 118 -4.91 -54.01 61.32
C GLN A 118 -4.30 -53.10 62.39
N VAL A 119 -5.13 -52.53 63.26
CA VAL A 119 -4.71 -51.64 64.36
C VAL A 119 -5.35 -52.15 65.64
N SER A 120 -4.53 -52.48 66.64
CA SER A 120 -4.99 -52.97 67.95
C SER A 120 -5.96 -54.17 67.87
N GLY A 121 -5.75 -55.08 66.92
CA GLY A 121 -6.59 -56.27 66.71
C GLY A 121 -7.80 -56.07 65.79
N HIS A 122 -8.18 -54.84 65.45
CA HIS A 122 -9.31 -54.52 64.58
C HIS A 122 -8.87 -54.19 63.14
N TRP A 123 -9.68 -54.55 62.15
CA TRP A 123 -9.44 -54.20 60.75
C TRP A 123 -10.04 -52.83 60.44
N LEU A 124 -9.20 -51.89 60.00
CA LEU A 124 -9.62 -50.60 59.48
C LEU A 124 -9.46 -50.60 57.96
N ASP A 125 -10.52 -50.21 57.25
CA ASP A 125 -10.49 -49.93 55.81
C ASP A 125 -10.28 -48.42 55.61
N LEU A 126 -9.28 -48.04 54.81
CA LEU A 126 -8.94 -46.65 54.52
C LEU A 126 -9.57 -46.23 53.20
N PHE A 127 -10.50 -45.28 53.28
CA PHE A 127 -11.04 -44.55 52.14
C PHE A 127 -10.25 -43.27 51.98
N ILE A 128 -9.75 -43.01 50.78
CA ILE A 128 -8.92 -41.84 50.51
C ILE A 128 -9.52 -40.95 49.46
N THR A 129 -9.19 -39.67 49.55
CA THR A 129 -9.34 -38.68 48.48
C THR A 129 -7.99 -38.01 48.31
N HIS A 130 -7.36 -38.22 47.14
CA HIS A 130 -6.07 -37.65 46.77
C HIS A 130 -6.27 -36.52 45.77
N GLN A 131 -5.76 -35.34 46.08
CA GLN A 131 -5.81 -34.17 45.22
C GLN A 131 -4.40 -33.58 45.09
N VAL A 132 -4.03 -33.25 43.86
CA VAL A 132 -2.76 -32.57 43.58
C VAL A 132 -3.01 -31.07 43.46
N VAL A 133 -2.26 -30.27 44.21
CA VAL A 133 -2.36 -28.81 44.20
C VAL A 133 -1.01 -28.13 44.00
N PHE A 134 -1.03 -26.91 43.47
CA PHE A 134 0.13 -26.07 43.21
C PHE A 134 -0.12 -24.67 43.80
N PRO A 135 0.55 -24.28 44.90
CA PRO A 135 0.41 -22.95 45.47
C PRO A 135 0.86 -21.86 44.49
N LEU A 136 0.08 -20.80 44.32
CA LEU A 136 0.36 -19.76 43.32
C LEU A 136 1.11 -18.55 43.89
N ALA A 137 1.10 -18.39 45.22
CA ALA A 137 1.75 -17.28 45.91
C ALA A 137 2.46 -17.75 47.18
N SER A 138 3.55 -17.08 47.54
CA SER A 138 4.24 -17.28 48.82
C SER A 138 3.40 -16.77 49.98
N GLY A 139 3.48 -17.44 51.13
CA GLY A 139 2.72 -17.08 52.33
C GLY A 139 2.23 -18.31 53.08
N ARG A 140 1.24 -18.11 53.96
CA ARG A 140 0.64 -19.19 54.74
C ARG A 140 -0.58 -19.74 54.01
N LEU A 141 -0.51 -20.99 53.57
CA LEU A 141 -1.59 -21.69 52.90
C LEU A 141 -2.40 -22.50 53.92
N ILE A 142 -3.71 -22.27 54.01
CA ILE A 142 -4.61 -23.00 54.93
C ILE A 142 -5.37 -24.05 54.13
N VAL A 143 -5.10 -25.32 54.42
CA VAL A 143 -5.85 -26.46 53.90
C VAL A 143 -7.14 -26.60 54.71
N PRO A 144 -8.33 -26.47 54.07
CA PRO A 144 -9.59 -26.56 54.78
C PRO A 144 -9.81 -27.98 55.34
N PRO A 145 -10.59 -28.12 56.41
CA PRO A 145 -11.02 -29.42 56.92
C PRO A 145 -11.58 -30.33 55.83
N ALA A 146 -11.09 -31.56 55.77
CA ALA A 146 -11.77 -32.61 55.02
C ALA A 146 -13.06 -33.00 55.75
N SER A 147 -14.05 -33.53 55.03
CA SER A 147 -15.25 -34.07 55.66
C SER A 147 -15.66 -35.42 55.09
N VAL A 148 -16.08 -36.32 55.96
CA VAL A 148 -16.61 -37.64 55.58
C VAL A 148 -18.07 -37.73 56.02
N GLU A 149 -18.94 -38.06 55.07
CA GLU A 149 -20.35 -38.34 55.30
C GLU A 149 -20.61 -39.83 55.07
N TYR A 150 -21.25 -40.48 56.04
CA TYR A 150 -21.67 -41.87 55.91
C TYR A 150 -23.01 -42.09 56.58
N ALA A 151 -23.74 -43.11 56.13
CA ALA A 151 -25.05 -43.45 56.65
C ALA A 151 -25.10 -44.89 57.15
N LEU A 152 -25.70 -45.10 58.32
CA LEU A 152 -25.87 -46.42 58.92
C LEU A 152 -27.36 -46.75 59.03
N PRO A 153 -27.77 -47.98 58.70
CA PRO A 153 -29.14 -48.40 58.92
C PRO A 153 -29.39 -48.59 60.43
N VAL A 154 -30.49 -48.04 60.93
CA VAL A 154 -30.86 -48.18 62.36
C VAL A 154 -31.22 -49.63 62.72
N THR A 155 -31.61 -50.44 61.73
CA THR A 155 -31.96 -51.86 61.87
C THR A 155 -31.50 -52.65 60.65
N PHE A 156 -31.26 -53.96 60.81
CA PHE A 156 -30.85 -54.85 59.72
C PHE A 156 -31.90 -55.09 58.62
N SER A 157 -33.08 -54.45 58.69
CA SER A 157 -34.16 -54.58 57.68
C SER A 157 -33.90 -53.72 56.44
N PHE A 158 -34.27 -54.20 55.25
CA PHE A 158 -34.06 -53.50 53.97
C PHE A 158 -34.74 -52.11 53.90
N PHE A 159 -35.85 -51.93 54.61
CA PHE A 159 -36.62 -50.68 54.66
C PHE A 159 -36.28 -49.79 55.88
N SER A 160 -35.18 -50.09 56.59
CA SER A 160 -34.77 -49.29 57.75
C SER A 160 -34.36 -47.88 57.32
N ARG A 161 -34.72 -46.88 58.14
CA ARG A 161 -34.24 -45.51 57.97
C ARG A 161 -32.72 -45.50 58.20
N GLU A 162 -32.01 -44.74 57.37
CA GLU A 162 -30.58 -44.50 57.55
C GLU A 162 -30.38 -43.25 58.42
N GLU A 163 -29.45 -43.34 59.36
CA GLU A 163 -28.98 -42.20 60.14
C GLU A 163 -27.64 -41.74 59.54
N SER A 164 -27.54 -40.45 59.19
CA SER A 164 -26.34 -39.86 58.60
C SER A 164 -25.42 -39.27 59.65
N TYR A 165 -24.12 -39.47 59.43
CA TYR A 165 -23.04 -39.01 60.29
C TYR A 165 -22.06 -38.20 59.45
N THR A 166 -21.65 -37.04 59.95
CA THR A 166 -20.63 -36.18 59.32
C THR A 166 -19.49 -35.94 60.30
N LEU A 167 -18.27 -36.25 59.87
CA LEU A 167 -17.05 -35.92 60.62
C LEU A 167 -16.22 -34.93 59.82
N ARG A 168 -15.52 -34.04 60.52
CA ARG A 168 -14.59 -33.07 59.94
C ARG A 168 -13.20 -33.23 60.56
N SER A 169 -12.17 -33.04 59.77
CA SER A 169 -10.78 -32.99 60.27
C SER A 169 -10.44 -31.61 60.82
N ASP A 170 -9.25 -31.48 61.36
CA ASP A 170 -8.64 -30.17 61.58
C ASP A 170 -8.15 -29.58 60.25
N SER A 171 -7.98 -28.25 60.21
CA SER A 171 -7.31 -27.54 59.12
C SER A 171 -5.80 -27.64 59.28
N ILE A 172 -5.06 -27.79 58.17
CA ILE A 172 -3.59 -27.85 58.18
C ILE A 172 -3.03 -26.57 57.56
N ALA A 173 -1.99 -25.99 58.17
CA ALA A 173 -1.29 -24.85 57.59
C ALA A 173 0.03 -25.31 56.95
N ILE A 174 0.28 -24.87 55.72
CA ILE A 174 1.51 -25.11 54.96
C ILE A 174 2.19 -23.77 54.73
N THR A 175 3.50 -23.68 54.97
CA THR A 175 4.31 -22.50 54.69
C THR A 175 4.83 -22.55 53.26
N VAL A 176 4.40 -21.59 52.43
CA VAL A 176 4.81 -21.45 51.03
C VAL A 176 5.94 -20.44 50.93
N LEU A 177 7.14 -20.92 50.62
CA LEU A 177 8.34 -20.12 50.43
C LEU A 177 8.32 -19.41 49.06
N PRO A 178 8.82 -18.18 48.96
CA PRO A 178 9.07 -17.55 47.68
C PRO A 178 10.20 -18.28 46.93
N LEU A 179 10.20 -18.19 45.61
CA LEU A 179 11.29 -18.70 44.79
C LEU A 179 12.57 -17.89 45.07
N PRO A 180 13.75 -18.55 45.16
CA PRO A 180 15.01 -17.83 45.27
C PRO A 180 15.21 -16.88 44.09
N PRO A 181 15.74 -15.66 44.30
CA PRO A 181 15.92 -14.69 43.21
C PRO A 181 16.79 -15.28 42.09
N ALA A 182 16.28 -15.26 40.86
CA ALA A 182 17.00 -15.75 39.69
C ALA A 182 18.07 -14.74 39.23
N LEU A 183 19.18 -15.25 38.68
CA LEU A 183 20.32 -14.45 38.20
C LEU A 183 20.06 -13.75 36.84
N ALA A 184 19.00 -14.10 36.10
CA ALA A 184 18.64 -13.50 34.79
C ALA A 184 17.22 -13.91 34.33
N PRO A 185 16.62 -13.21 33.35
CA PRO A 185 15.82 -11.99 33.54
C PRO A 185 14.52 -12.22 34.36
N PRO A 186 13.89 -11.15 34.88
CA PRO A 186 12.65 -11.25 35.65
C PRO A 186 11.50 -11.81 34.78
N GLY A 187 10.72 -12.76 35.33
CA GLY A 187 9.41 -13.12 34.76
C GLY A 187 9.17 -14.60 34.44
N THR A 188 9.88 -15.54 35.05
CA THR A 188 9.53 -16.97 34.93
C THR A 188 9.44 -17.62 36.30
N ASP A 189 8.25 -17.51 36.91
CA ASP A 189 7.84 -18.23 38.11
C ASP A 189 7.52 -19.70 37.78
N VAL A 190 8.33 -20.31 36.91
CA VAL A 190 8.12 -21.67 36.42
C VAL A 190 8.84 -22.63 37.35
N VAL A 191 8.07 -23.50 37.99
CA VAL A 191 8.59 -24.60 38.78
C VAL A 191 8.36 -25.91 38.04
N GLY A 192 9.42 -26.69 37.90
CA GLY A 192 9.37 -27.96 37.20
C GLY A 192 10.64 -28.77 37.42
N ARG A 193 10.65 -29.99 36.89
CA ARG A 193 11.80 -30.89 36.95
C ARG A 193 12.02 -31.53 35.59
N ALA A 194 13.29 -31.59 35.19
CA ALA A 194 13.74 -32.19 33.94
C ALA A 194 12.96 -31.65 32.72
N LEU A 195 12.82 -30.32 32.64
CA LEU A 195 12.17 -29.71 31.49
C LEU A 195 13.09 -29.81 30.27
N THR A 196 12.51 -30.18 29.15
CA THR A 196 13.15 -30.21 27.82
C THR A 196 12.35 -29.33 26.87
N LEU A 197 13.06 -28.71 25.93
CA LEU A 197 12.50 -27.75 25.00
C LEU A 197 12.84 -28.21 23.58
N ASP A 198 11.81 -28.39 22.75
CA ASP A 198 11.95 -28.77 21.35
C ASP A 198 11.35 -27.69 20.45
N LEU A 199 12.13 -27.22 19.48
CA LEU A 199 11.71 -26.25 18.47
C LEU A 199 11.63 -26.93 17.11
N HIS A 200 10.41 -27.10 16.61
CA HIS A 200 10.12 -27.62 15.29
C HIS A 200 9.64 -26.50 14.37
N VAL A 201 10.11 -26.50 13.12
CA VAL A 201 9.69 -25.54 12.10
C VAL A 201 9.46 -26.31 10.81
N ASP A 202 8.24 -26.18 10.26
CA ASP A 202 7.79 -26.90 9.06
C ASP A 202 7.04 -25.95 8.11
N PRO A 203 7.45 -25.81 6.83
CA PRO A 203 8.67 -26.37 6.23
C PRO A 203 9.96 -25.66 6.69
N ALA A 204 11.08 -26.39 6.72
CA ALA A 204 12.41 -25.85 7.08
C ALA A 204 12.94 -24.81 6.05
N THR A 205 12.40 -24.83 4.84
CA THR A 205 12.66 -23.87 3.77
C THR A 205 11.34 -23.33 3.24
N THR A 206 11.24 -22.02 3.09
CA THR A 206 10.00 -21.35 2.63
C THR A 206 10.32 -20.28 1.60
N ARG A 207 9.29 -19.56 1.12
CA ARG A 207 9.44 -18.38 0.28
C ARG A 207 8.80 -17.15 0.91
N VAL A 208 9.19 -15.97 0.45
CA VAL A 208 8.55 -14.72 0.85
C VAL A 208 7.03 -14.79 0.62
N GLY A 209 6.26 -14.51 1.67
CA GLY A 209 4.80 -14.57 1.66
C GLY A 209 4.18 -15.95 1.89
N GLU A 210 4.97 -17.03 1.91
CA GLU A 210 4.49 -18.38 2.26
C GLU A 210 4.58 -18.58 3.79
N PRO A 211 3.47 -18.90 4.48
CA PRO A 211 3.48 -19.10 5.92
C PRO A 211 4.26 -20.36 6.31
N VAL A 212 4.95 -20.29 7.45
CA VAL A 212 5.65 -21.41 8.08
C VAL A 212 5.08 -21.64 9.47
N GLU A 213 4.85 -22.89 9.82
CA GLU A 213 4.44 -23.25 11.17
C GLU A 213 5.68 -23.53 12.03
N ALA A 214 5.76 -22.85 13.17
CA ALA A 214 6.74 -23.15 14.20
C ALA A 214 6.03 -23.65 15.46
N ALA A 215 6.47 -24.79 15.98
CA ALA A 215 5.94 -25.39 17.19
C ALA A 215 7.06 -25.49 18.23
N VAL A 216 6.81 -24.93 19.41
CA VAL A 216 7.70 -25.02 20.57
C VAL A 216 7.06 -25.92 21.60
N THR A 217 7.66 -27.08 21.84
CA THR A 217 7.16 -28.08 22.78
C THR A 217 8.00 -28.08 24.04
N ILE A 218 7.35 -27.91 25.19
CA ILE A 218 7.95 -28.03 26.51
C ILE A 218 7.49 -29.36 27.10
N ASN A 219 8.44 -30.24 27.44
CA ASN A 219 8.14 -31.53 28.05
C ASN A 219 8.81 -31.63 29.42
N GLY A 220 8.11 -32.17 30.42
CA GLY A 220 8.71 -32.47 31.73
C GLY A 220 7.69 -32.63 32.85
N VAL A 221 8.14 -32.47 34.09
CA VAL A 221 7.33 -32.61 35.32
C VAL A 221 7.04 -31.24 35.91
N GLY A 222 5.79 -30.94 36.25
CA GLY A 222 5.38 -29.67 36.84
C GLY A 222 3.92 -29.31 36.52
N ASN A 223 3.52 -28.08 36.82
CA ASN A 223 2.19 -27.59 36.46
C ASN A 223 2.11 -27.22 34.97
N VAL A 224 1.93 -28.24 34.13
CA VAL A 224 1.90 -28.12 32.66
C VAL A 224 0.86 -27.08 32.21
N ALA A 225 -0.28 -26.95 32.90
CA ALA A 225 -1.32 -26.01 32.53
C ALA A 225 -0.85 -24.55 32.60
N LEU A 226 -0.04 -24.22 33.61
CA LEU A 226 0.40 -22.86 33.92
C LEU A 226 1.75 -22.46 33.31
N TRP A 227 2.43 -23.35 32.58
CA TRP A 227 3.68 -22.99 31.91
C TRP A 227 3.45 -21.85 30.91
N PRO A 228 4.14 -20.69 31.06
CA PRO A 228 4.00 -19.56 30.15
C PRO A 228 4.63 -19.86 28.79
N GLU A 229 4.21 -19.09 27.80
CA GLU A 229 4.78 -19.11 26.46
C GLU A 229 6.28 -18.71 26.49
N PRO A 230 7.17 -19.45 25.80
CA PRO A 230 8.58 -19.11 25.74
C PRO A 230 8.82 -17.84 24.91
N ALA A 231 9.71 -16.97 25.38
CA ALA A 231 10.05 -15.73 24.68
C ALA A 231 10.90 -15.99 23.42
N LEU A 232 10.25 -16.14 22.25
CA LEU A 232 10.91 -16.30 20.97
C LEU A 232 11.32 -14.95 20.35
N LYS A 233 12.61 -14.80 20.04
CA LYS A 233 13.14 -13.64 19.32
C LYS A 233 13.18 -13.92 17.83
N TRP A 234 12.13 -13.53 17.12
CA TRP A 234 12.06 -13.69 15.68
C TRP A 234 13.00 -12.72 14.96
N PRO A 235 13.67 -13.16 13.87
CA PRO A 235 14.51 -12.27 13.07
C PRO A 235 13.69 -11.19 12.37
N ALA A 236 14.32 -10.06 12.06
CA ALA A 236 13.67 -8.98 11.33
C ALA A 236 13.13 -9.48 9.97
N GLY A 237 11.95 -9.02 9.58
CA GLY A 237 11.31 -9.45 8.34
C GLY A 237 10.40 -10.68 8.46
N PHE A 238 9.99 -11.06 9.67
CA PHE A 238 8.91 -12.04 9.91
C PHE A 238 7.73 -11.38 10.60
N ARG A 239 6.51 -11.67 10.13
CA ARG A 239 5.25 -11.40 10.83
C ARG A 239 4.77 -12.68 11.49
N VAL A 240 4.55 -12.65 12.79
CA VAL A 240 4.24 -13.85 13.57
C VAL A 240 2.87 -13.71 14.22
N TYR A 241 2.08 -14.77 14.09
CA TYR A 241 0.75 -14.87 14.67
C TYR A 241 0.72 -16.08 15.61
N PRO A 242 0.33 -15.92 16.89
CA PRO A 242 0.14 -17.06 17.77
C PRO A 242 -1.03 -17.91 17.28
N ALA A 243 -0.89 -19.23 17.39
CA ALA A 243 -1.90 -20.21 17.02
C ALA A 243 -2.38 -20.99 18.25
N GLN A 244 -3.16 -22.06 18.03
CA GLN A 244 -3.69 -22.87 19.13
C GLN A 244 -2.56 -23.55 19.92
N THR A 245 -2.68 -23.51 21.24
CA THR A 245 -1.77 -24.20 22.17
C THR A 245 -2.37 -25.56 22.53
N GLU A 246 -1.57 -26.62 22.43
CA GLU A 246 -1.96 -27.96 22.86
C GLU A 246 -1.34 -28.30 24.22
N VAL A 247 -2.13 -28.84 25.14
CA VAL A 247 -1.68 -29.28 26.46
C VAL A 247 -2.01 -30.76 26.62
N ARG A 248 -1.00 -31.58 26.88
CA ARG A 248 -1.19 -33.00 27.22
C ARG A 248 -0.63 -33.24 28.60
N ILE A 249 -1.48 -33.68 29.52
CA ILE A 249 -1.13 -33.91 30.91
C ILE A 249 -1.14 -35.41 31.16
N ALA A 250 -0.10 -35.91 31.81
CA ALA A 250 0.08 -37.31 32.18
C ALA A 250 0.57 -37.40 33.63
N ALA A 251 0.13 -38.41 34.36
CA ALA A 251 0.70 -38.72 35.66
C ALA A 251 1.91 -39.64 35.48
N GLN A 252 3.09 -39.24 35.94
CA GLN A 252 4.30 -40.07 35.92
C GLN A 252 4.83 -40.26 37.34
N GLY A 253 4.75 -41.50 37.84
CA GLY A 253 5.23 -41.83 39.19
C GLY A 253 4.56 -41.00 40.29
N GLY A 254 3.30 -40.58 40.08
CA GLY A 254 2.58 -39.73 41.02
C GLY A 254 2.82 -38.23 40.94
N ARG A 255 3.62 -37.78 39.97
CA ARG A 255 3.81 -36.37 39.69
C ARG A 255 3.05 -35.97 38.43
N VAL A 256 2.56 -34.74 38.41
CA VAL A 256 1.97 -34.14 37.21
C VAL A 256 3.10 -33.88 36.24
N ALA A 257 3.00 -34.47 35.06
CA ALA A 257 3.95 -34.34 33.98
C ALA A 257 3.19 -34.12 32.67
N GLY A 258 3.90 -33.81 31.60
CA GLY A 258 3.26 -33.68 30.30
C GLY A 258 4.04 -32.82 29.32
N SER A 259 3.32 -32.44 28.27
CA SER A 259 3.82 -31.63 27.17
C SER A 259 2.90 -30.43 26.92
N LYS A 260 3.48 -29.25 26.76
CA LYS A 260 2.76 -28.05 26.28
C LYS A 260 3.39 -27.58 24.98
N THR A 261 2.60 -27.54 23.91
CA THR A 261 3.04 -27.15 22.58
C THR A 261 2.44 -25.79 22.21
N PHE A 262 3.29 -24.79 22.06
CA PHE A 262 2.93 -23.47 21.55
C PHE A 262 3.16 -23.43 20.04
N ARG A 263 2.13 -23.07 19.27
CA ARG A 263 2.22 -22.98 17.81
C ARG A 263 2.20 -21.53 17.36
N PHE A 264 2.99 -21.24 16.33
CA PHE A 264 3.14 -19.93 15.73
C PHE A 264 3.06 -20.06 14.21
N LEU A 265 2.33 -19.14 13.58
CA LEU A 265 2.32 -18.96 12.14
C LEU A 265 3.23 -17.78 11.80
N ALA A 266 4.37 -18.04 11.18
CA ALA A 266 5.36 -17.03 10.82
C ALA A 266 5.37 -16.82 9.30
N VAL A 267 5.14 -15.59 8.86
CA VAL A 267 5.13 -15.19 7.44
C VAL A 267 6.36 -14.32 7.17
N PRO A 268 7.31 -14.76 6.32
CA PRO A 268 8.47 -13.96 5.97
C PRO A 268 8.12 -12.90 4.93
N ASP A 269 8.53 -11.66 5.20
CA ASP A 269 8.36 -10.49 4.32
C ASP A 269 9.58 -10.23 3.42
N SER A 270 10.71 -10.90 3.68
CA SER A 270 11.97 -10.71 2.94
C SER A 270 12.71 -12.04 2.73
N SER A 271 13.43 -12.16 1.62
CA SER A 271 14.18 -13.35 1.24
C SER A 271 15.60 -13.30 1.82
N GLY A 272 16.14 -14.45 2.18
CA GLY A 272 17.49 -14.59 2.72
C GLY A 272 17.63 -15.79 3.65
N ASN A 273 18.83 -15.95 4.21
CA ASN A 273 19.10 -16.91 5.27
C ASN A 273 18.94 -16.22 6.62
N PHE A 274 17.90 -16.59 7.35
CA PHE A 274 17.66 -16.10 8.70
C PHE A 274 18.07 -17.15 9.72
N VAL A 275 18.37 -16.71 10.93
CA VAL A 275 18.68 -17.59 12.05
C VAL A 275 17.70 -17.28 13.17
N LEU A 276 16.92 -18.28 13.55
CA LEU A 276 16.14 -18.23 14.78
C LEU A 276 17.13 -18.57 15.93
N PRO A 277 17.38 -17.62 16.86
CA PRO A 277 18.37 -17.82 17.91
C PRO A 277 17.95 -18.93 18.88
N GLU A 278 18.91 -19.37 19.70
CA GLU A 278 18.65 -20.27 20.83
C GLU A 278 17.50 -19.73 21.68
N VAL A 279 16.51 -20.57 21.96
CA VAL A 279 15.45 -20.28 22.92
C VAL A 279 15.88 -20.86 24.26
N ARG A 280 15.88 -20.02 25.30
CA ARG A 280 16.15 -20.44 26.68
C ARG A 280 14.87 -20.35 27.50
N TYR A 281 14.53 -21.45 28.16
CA TYR A 281 13.37 -21.56 29.04
C TYR A 281 13.84 -21.84 30.47
N PRO A 282 14.07 -20.79 31.28
CA PRO A 282 14.48 -20.95 32.67
C PRO A 282 13.36 -21.52 33.53
N TYR A 283 13.72 -22.38 34.48
CA TYR A 283 12.81 -22.96 35.47
C TYR A 283 13.54 -23.24 36.78
N PHE A 284 12.79 -23.29 37.88
CA PHE A 284 13.30 -23.68 39.19
C PHE A 284 12.97 -25.15 39.47
N ASP A 285 13.99 -25.94 39.78
CA ASP A 285 13.82 -27.32 40.26
C ASP A 285 13.77 -27.33 41.79
N ALA A 286 12.56 -27.43 42.33
CA ALA A 286 12.30 -27.48 43.76
C ALA A 286 12.89 -28.72 44.46
N SER A 287 13.27 -29.77 43.72
CA SER A 287 13.91 -30.97 44.30
C SER A 287 15.42 -30.82 44.48
N THR A 288 16.08 -30.02 43.64
CA THR A 288 17.52 -29.71 43.77
C THR A 288 17.76 -28.35 44.41
N GLY A 289 16.73 -27.50 44.49
CA GLY A 289 16.82 -26.12 44.98
C GLY A 289 17.57 -25.20 44.03
N LYS A 290 17.68 -25.55 42.73
CA LYS A 290 18.51 -24.83 41.75
C LYS A 290 17.68 -24.30 40.59
N HIS A 291 18.17 -23.21 40.02
CA HIS A 291 17.68 -22.68 38.74
C HIS A 291 18.37 -23.39 37.58
N GLU A 292 17.58 -23.93 36.67
CA GLU A 292 18.01 -24.62 35.46
C GLU A 292 17.38 -23.96 34.22
N ALA A 293 17.83 -24.32 33.03
CA ALA A 293 17.25 -23.81 31.79
C ALA A 293 17.21 -24.89 30.71
N ALA A 294 16.02 -25.14 30.16
CA ALA A 294 15.87 -25.92 28.95
C ALA A 294 16.23 -25.05 27.74
N THR A 295 17.03 -25.57 26.81
CA THR A 295 17.56 -24.80 25.68
C THR A 295 17.38 -25.51 24.37
N THR A 296 17.19 -24.75 23.29
CA THR A 296 17.17 -25.26 21.91
C THR A 296 18.35 -24.72 21.12
N LEU A 297 18.85 -25.50 20.17
CA LEU A 297 19.89 -25.01 19.27
C LEU A 297 19.32 -23.95 18.31
N PRO A 298 20.12 -22.94 17.91
CA PRO A 298 19.74 -22.02 16.85
C PRO A 298 19.37 -22.75 15.58
N ARG A 299 18.33 -22.29 14.88
CA ARG A 299 17.82 -22.93 13.67
C ARG A 299 17.87 -21.99 12.48
N GLY A 300 18.55 -22.42 11.42
CA GLY A 300 18.58 -21.70 10.15
C GLY A 300 17.26 -21.83 9.40
N LEU A 301 16.75 -20.71 8.88
CA LEU A 301 15.57 -20.63 8.05
C LEU A 301 15.97 -20.04 6.70
N ALA A 302 15.93 -20.86 5.66
CA ALA A 302 16.17 -20.39 4.30
C ALA A 302 14.85 -19.93 3.69
N VAL A 303 14.74 -18.62 3.44
CA VAL A 303 13.61 -18.00 2.75
C VAL A 303 14.06 -17.67 1.34
N ALA A 304 13.61 -18.44 0.37
CA ALA A 304 13.82 -18.09 -1.04
C ALA A 304 12.95 -16.88 -1.41
N ALA A 305 13.29 -16.22 -2.52
CA ALA A 305 12.38 -15.26 -3.12
C ALA A 305 10.99 -15.90 -3.31
N GLY A 306 9.93 -15.12 -3.05
CA GLY A 306 8.54 -15.53 -3.23
C GLY A 306 8.35 -16.26 -4.57
N ALA A 307 7.53 -17.32 -4.60
CA ALA A 307 7.10 -17.88 -5.87
C ALA A 307 6.23 -16.83 -6.56
N GLU A 308 6.85 -15.98 -7.38
CA GLU A 308 6.09 -15.22 -8.37
C GLU A 308 5.39 -16.23 -9.29
N PRO A 309 4.13 -15.97 -9.68
CA PRO A 309 3.32 -16.90 -10.45
C PRO A 309 4.10 -17.41 -11.64
N ARG A 310 4.28 -18.73 -11.68
CA ARG A 310 4.90 -19.45 -12.77
C ARG A 310 3.97 -19.40 -13.98
N ALA A 311 4.10 -18.35 -14.77
CA ALA A 311 3.75 -18.36 -16.17
C ALA A 311 4.83 -17.57 -16.89
N ALA A 312 5.68 -18.27 -17.65
CA ALA A 312 6.56 -17.65 -18.63
C ALA A 312 5.67 -17.02 -19.72
N ARG A 313 5.08 -15.88 -19.42
CA ARG A 313 4.33 -15.06 -20.37
C ARG A 313 5.35 -14.36 -21.27
N ALA A 314 5.02 -14.22 -22.56
CA ALA A 314 5.90 -13.62 -23.54
C ALA A 314 6.39 -12.25 -23.06
N LEU A 315 7.68 -11.94 -23.24
CA LEU A 315 8.28 -10.67 -22.85
C LEU A 315 7.76 -9.56 -23.78
N PRO A 316 6.87 -8.66 -23.31
CA PRO A 316 6.62 -7.43 -24.05
C PRO A 316 7.94 -6.62 -24.10
N PRO A 317 8.30 -6.04 -25.26
CA PRO A 317 9.51 -5.23 -25.37
C PRO A 317 9.35 -3.97 -24.54
N LEU A 318 10.32 -3.66 -23.68
CA LEU A 318 10.31 -2.42 -22.90
C LEU A 318 10.35 -1.20 -23.83
N LEU A 319 9.57 -0.17 -23.50
CA LEU A 319 9.63 1.12 -24.17
C LEU A 319 10.76 1.96 -23.57
N SER A 320 11.61 2.49 -24.44
CA SER A 320 12.58 3.51 -24.06
C SER A 320 11.87 4.80 -23.63
N ARG A 321 12.49 5.54 -22.71
CA ARG A 321 11.96 6.82 -22.23
C ARG A 321 11.78 7.78 -23.42
N ARG A 322 10.53 8.15 -23.72
CA ARG A 322 10.21 9.12 -24.78
C ARG A 322 9.93 10.51 -24.21
N GLY A 323 9.65 10.61 -22.91
CA GLY A 323 9.23 11.86 -22.27
C GLY A 323 7.83 12.28 -22.68
N GLU A 324 7.36 13.36 -22.05
CA GLU A 324 6.09 13.97 -22.44
C GLU A 324 6.14 14.53 -23.86
N ARG A 325 5.06 14.34 -24.63
CA ARG A 325 4.91 14.84 -26.00
C ARG A 325 5.11 16.36 -26.03
N ASP A 326 5.83 16.85 -27.05
CA ASP A 326 6.13 18.28 -27.19
C ASP A 326 4.88 19.15 -27.22
N ILE A 327 3.81 18.65 -27.85
CA ILE A 327 2.49 19.28 -27.90
C ILE A 327 1.90 19.50 -26.49
N ASP A 328 1.97 18.48 -25.64
CA ASP A 328 1.44 18.55 -24.27
C ASP A 328 2.29 19.49 -23.41
N ARG A 329 3.61 19.43 -23.57
CA ARG A 329 4.56 20.34 -22.93
C ARG A 329 4.31 21.80 -23.33
N LEU A 330 4.14 22.08 -24.62
CA LEU A 330 3.83 23.41 -25.16
C LEU A 330 2.49 23.93 -24.61
N SER A 331 1.45 23.09 -24.60
CA SER A 331 0.14 23.48 -24.08
C SER A 331 0.17 23.86 -22.59
N ARG A 332 0.99 23.17 -21.78
CA ARG A 332 1.18 23.49 -20.36
C ARG A 332 2.00 24.76 -20.14
N GLN A 333 3.08 24.96 -20.90
CA GLN A 333 3.87 26.18 -20.83
C GLN A 333 3.05 27.41 -21.23
N ALA A 334 2.18 27.26 -22.22
CA ALA A 334 1.25 28.30 -22.66
C ALA A 334 0.19 28.62 -21.58
N GLY A 335 -0.19 27.63 -20.77
CA GLY A 335 -1.21 27.77 -19.73
C GLY A 335 -2.56 28.23 -20.30
N TRP A 336 -3.47 28.65 -19.42
CA TRP A 336 -4.79 29.19 -19.84
C TRP A 336 -4.65 30.50 -20.63
N GLN A 337 -3.58 31.28 -20.38
CA GLN A 337 -3.31 32.56 -21.04
C GLN A 337 -3.01 32.38 -22.53
N GLY A 338 -2.22 31.37 -22.90
CA GLY A 338 -1.92 31.08 -24.30
C GLY A 338 -3.15 30.64 -25.08
N TRP A 339 -4.02 29.82 -24.48
CA TRP A 339 -5.30 29.45 -25.09
C TRP A 339 -6.22 30.67 -25.26
N LEU A 340 -6.27 31.57 -24.28
CA LEU A 340 -7.04 32.82 -24.37
C LEU A 340 -6.50 33.74 -25.48
N ALA A 341 -5.18 33.83 -25.64
CA ALA A 341 -4.56 34.56 -26.73
C ALA A 341 -4.94 33.99 -28.11
N VAL A 342 -4.95 32.66 -28.26
CA VAL A 342 -5.39 31.99 -29.51
C VAL A 342 -6.85 32.30 -29.85
N VAL A 343 -7.71 32.47 -28.84
CA VAL A 343 -9.12 32.82 -29.08
C VAL A 343 -9.26 34.30 -29.48
N LEU A 344 -8.54 35.22 -28.82
CA LEU A 344 -8.74 36.67 -28.99
C LEU A 344 -7.88 37.35 -30.06
N VAL A 345 -6.65 36.87 -30.30
CA VAL A 345 -5.72 37.52 -31.24
C VAL A 345 -6.16 37.39 -32.70
N PRO A 346 -6.58 36.22 -33.22
CA PRO A 346 -7.01 36.09 -34.62
C PRO A 346 -8.17 37.02 -35.03
N PRO A 347 -9.27 37.19 -34.25
CA PRO A 347 -10.30 38.15 -34.60
C PRO A 347 -9.82 39.60 -34.57
N LEU A 348 -8.95 39.95 -33.60
CA LEU A 348 -8.36 41.29 -33.50
C LEU A 348 -7.48 41.61 -34.72
N VAL A 349 -6.62 40.67 -35.13
CA VAL A 349 -5.74 40.81 -36.30
C VAL A 349 -6.57 40.92 -37.58
N ALA A 350 -7.60 40.10 -37.75
CA ALA A 350 -8.49 40.17 -38.91
C ALA A 350 -9.27 41.51 -38.96
N TRP A 351 -9.69 42.03 -37.80
CA TRP A 351 -10.34 43.34 -37.70
C TRP A 351 -9.39 44.47 -38.08
N LEU A 352 -8.15 44.47 -37.58
CA LEU A 352 -7.12 45.46 -37.92
C LEU A 352 -6.74 45.41 -39.41
N ALA A 353 -6.56 44.21 -39.97
CA ALA A 353 -6.26 44.02 -41.39
C ALA A 353 -7.37 44.59 -42.28
N ARG A 354 -8.64 44.31 -41.94
CA ARG A 354 -9.81 44.88 -42.64
C ARG A 354 -9.92 46.38 -42.49
N ARG A 355 -9.62 46.94 -41.31
CA ARG A 355 -9.61 48.40 -41.09
C ARG A 355 -8.54 49.07 -41.93
N ARG A 356 -7.37 48.46 -42.07
CA ARG A 356 -6.28 48.94 -42.93
C ARG A 356 -6.66 48.88 -44.42
N TRP A 357 -7.30 47.79 -44.85
CA TRP A 357 -7.77 47.63 -46.23
C TRP A 357 -8.95 48.54 -46.59
N ARG A 358 -9.86 48.83 -45.65
CA ARG A 358 -10.92 49.83 -45.84
C ARG A 358 -10.37 51.25 -45.90
N ARG A 359 -9.27 51.55 -45.21
CA ARG A 359 -8.57 52.84 -45.30
C ARG A 359 -7.82 53.01 -46.63
N THR A 360 -7.30 51.93 -47.21
CA THR A 360 -6.70 51.96 -48.55
C THR A 360 -7.76 51.92 -49.68
N ALA A 361 -8.90 51.26 -49.47
CA ALA A 361 -10.03 51.28 -50.42
C ALA A 361 -10.85 52.58 -50.37
N ALA A 362 -10.82 53.31 -49.25
CA ALA A 362 -11.34 54.68 -49.16
C ALA A 362 -10.40 55.72 -49.80
N ALA A 363 -9.24 55.29 -50.32
CA ALA A 363 -8.34 56.10 -51.13
C ALA A 363 -8.51 55.75 -52.62
N GLU A 364 -9.75 55.81 -53.11
CA GLU A 364 -10.04 56.00 -54.54
C GLU A 364 -10.20 57.52 -54.75
N PRO A 365 -9.44 58.16 -55.66
CA PRO A 365 -9.45 59.61 -55.77
C PRO A 365 -10.76 60.08 -56.40
N ALA A 366 -11.51 60.87 -55.66
CA ALA A 366 -12.51 61.77 -56.22
C ALA A 366 -11.82 62.65 -57.28
N ARG A 367 -12.36 62.66 -58.50
CA ARG A 367 -12.08 63.66 -59.53
C ARG A 367 -12.06 65.05 -58.88
N ARG A 368 -10.88 65.66 -58.87
CA ARG A 368 -10.70 67.10 -58.72
C ARG A 368 -9.77 67.53 -59.83
N ASP A 369 -10.32 68.24 -60.79
CA ASP A 369 -9.54 69.01 -61.75
C ASP A 369 -8.71 70.04 -60.98
N GLY A 370 -7.43 69.74 -60.77
CA GLY A 370 -6.42 70.76 -60.51
C GLY A 370 -6.01 71.39 -61.85
N PRO A 371 -5.67 72.69 -61.91
CA PRO A 371 -5.31 73.31 -63.18
C PRO A 371 -4.06 72.61 -63.73
N GLN A 372 -4.18 72.04 -64.92
CA GLN A 372 -3.05 71.45 -65.63
C GLN A 372 -2.00 72.57 -65.81
N LEU A 373 -0.84 72.42 -65.17
CA LEU A 373 0.28 73.33 -65.41
C LEU A 373 0.61 73.30 -66.90
N THR A 374 0.59 74.48 -67.54
CA THR A 374 0.96 74.66 -68.94
C THR A 374 2.37 74.11 -69.20
N ARG A 375 2.71 73.78 -70.45
CA ARG A 375 4.04 73.22 -70.82
C ARG A 375 5.21 74.04 -70.21
N LEU A 376 5.07 75.36 -70.22
CA LEU A 376 6.00 76.29 -69.57
C LEU A 376 6.08 76.10 -68.04
N GLY A 377 4.95 75.93 -67.36
CA GLY A 377 4.90 75.75 -65.90
C GLY A 377 5.54 74.44 -65.42
N ARG A 378 5.49 73.37 -66.24
CA ARG A 378 6.23 72.12 -65.94
C ARG A 378 7.74 72.31 -66.08
N LEU A 379 8.19 72.93 -67.17
CA LEU A 379 9.62 73.19 -67.42
C LEU A 379 10.20 74.17 -66.40
N GLU A 380 9.44 75.19 -65.99
CA GLU A 380 9.83 76.12 -64.91
C GLU A 380 10.03 75.39 -63.59
N GLN A 381 9.14 74.44 -63.25
CA GLN A 381 9.24 73.69 -61.99
C GLN A 381 10.46 72.75 -61.98
N GLU A 382 10.77 72.08 -63.10
CA GLU A 382 11.98 71.25 -63.23
C GLU A 382 13.27 72.09 -63.16
N PHE A 383 13.28 73.25 -63.82
CA PHE A 383 14.39 74.20 -63.76
C PHE A 383 14.64 74.73 -62.34
N LEU A 384 13.58 75.09 -61.62
CA LEU A 384 13.69 75.55 -60.23
C LEU A 384 14.18 74.45 -59.30
N ALA A 385 13.69 73.21 -59.48
CA ALA A 385 14.15 72.05 -58.70
C ALA A 385 15.64 71.77 -58.91
N MET A 386 16.12 71.82 -60.16
CA MET A 386 17.55 71.65 -60.50
C MET A 386 18.41 72.81 -59.97
N LEU A 387 17.89 74.04 -59.95
CA LEU A 387 18.59 75.17 -59.36
C LEU A 387 18.75 75.06 -57.84
N THR A 388 17.72 74.57 -57.15
CA THR A 388 17.83 74.29 -55.70
C THR A 388 18.76 73.14 -55.37
N SER A 389 19.02 72.20 -56.30
CA SER A 389 19.97 71.12 -56.04
C SER A 389 21.44 71.57 -56.11
N HIS A 390 21.74 72.61 -56.89
CA HIS A 390 23.11 73.12 -57.05
C HIS A 390 23.44 74.27 -56.10
N VAL A 391 22.45 75.08 -55.70
CA VAL A 391 22.64 76.22 -54.79
C VAL A 391 21.61 76.16 -53.66
N PRO A 392 22.03 75.88 -52.42
CA PRO A 392 21.18 76.06 -51.25
C PRO A 392 20.74 77.53 -51.13
N ASP A 393 19.47 77.79 -50.87
CA ASP A 393 18.84 79.14 -50.83
C ASP A 393 18.83 79.92 -52.15
N ALA A 394 18.69 79.21 -53.28
CA ALA A 394 18.57 79.83 -54.61
C ALA A 394 17.38 80.81 -54.78
N PHE A 395 16.39 80.78 -53.88
CA PHE A 395 15.22 81.65 -53.89
C PHE A 395 15.41 82.97 -53.11
N ALA A 396 16.44 83.07 -52.26
CA ALA A 396 16.70 84.26 -51.45
C ALA A 396 17.73 85.22 -52.08
N ARG A 397 18.36 84.83 -53.20
CA ARG A 397 19.41 85.59 -53.89
C ARG A 397 18.94 85.98 -55.29
N ASP A 398 18.91 87.29 -55.56
CA ASP A 398 18.42 87.86 -56.82
C ASP A 398 19.55 88.56 -57.60
N GLY A 399 19.43 88.62 -58.92
CA GLY A 399 20.38 89.29 -59.79
C GLY A 399 21.82 88.73 -59.68
N ASP A 400 22.79 89.60 -59.46
CA ASP A 400 24.22 89.24 -59.44
C ASP A 400 24.59 88.24 -58.33
N GLY A 401 23.83 88.22 -57.23
CA GLY A 401 24.04 87.26 -56.14
C GLY A 401 23.79 85.80 -56.54
N LEU A 402 22.91 85.55 -57.51
CA LEU A 402 22.66 84.22 -58.05
C LEU A 402 23.80 83.77 -58.97
N ALA A 403 24.27 84.65 -59.87
CA ALA A 403 25.38 84.33 -60.76
C ALA A 403 26.67 84.05 -59.99
N GLN A 404 26.95 84.80 -58.92
CA GLN A 404 28.11 84.56 -58.06
C GLN A 404 28.01 83.23 -57.29
N ALA A 405 26.82 82.86 -56.81
CA ALA A 405 26.60 81.59 -56.14
C ALA A 405 26.76 80.38 -57.09
N LEU A 406 26.32 80.51 -58.35
CA LEU A 406 26.50 79.47 -59.36
C LEU A 406 27.96 79.30 -59.77
N ARG A 407 28.72 80.40 -59.91
CA ARG A 407 30.18 80.33 -60.13
C ARG A 407 30.92 79.70 -58.95
N ALA A 408 30.50 80.01 -57.72
CA ALA A 408 31.05 79.39 -56.50
C ALA A 408 30.72 77.89 -56.40
N ALA A 409 29.62 77.44 -57.02
CA ALA A 409 29.24 76.04 -57.14
C ALA A 409 29.90 75.30 -58.33
N GLY A 410 30.82 75.97 -59.05
CA GLY A 410 31.59 75.37 -60.15
C GLY A 410 30.95 75.48 -61.54
N VAL A 411 29.90 76.28 -61.71
CA VAL A 411 29.25 76.51 -63.02
C VAL A 411 30.02 77.58 -63.81
N ASP A 412 30.19 77.36 -65.12
CA ASP A 412 30.87 78.32 -66.01
C ASP A 412 30.22 79.72 -65.98
N SER A 413 31.07 80.74 -66.06
CA SER A 413 30.71 82.15 -65.92
C SER A 413 29.66 82.61 -66.94
N ALA A 414 29.77 82.16 -68.20
CA ALA A 414 28.82 82.47 -69.26
C ALA A 414 27.45 81.81 -69.01
N VAL A 415 27.45 80.60 -68.46
CA VAL A 415 26.23 79.85 -68.13
C VAL A 415 25.54 80.45 -66.90
N ALA A 416 26.30 80.85 -65.88
CA ALA A 416 25.78 81.50 -64.68
C ALA A 416 25.06 82.83 -65.01
N ASP A 417 25.62 83.65 -65.91
CA ASP A 417 24.99 84.90 -66.36
C ASP A 417 23.78 84.67 -67.26
N HIS A 418 23.74 83.57 -68.00
CA HIS A 418 22.59 83.19 -68.81
C HIS A 418 21.43 82.70 -67.92
N VAL A 419 21.71 81.87 -66.90
CA VAL A 419 20.73 81.41 -65.89
C VAL A 419 20.16 82.58 -65.08
N LYS A 420 20.99 83.56 -64.71
CA LYS A 420 20.54 84.82 -64.09
C LYS A 420 19.51 85.53 -64.98
N ARG A 421 19.87 85.80 -66.24
CA ARG A 421 18.99 86.51 -67.20
C ARG A 421 17.69 85.77 -67.46
N LEU A 422 17.72 84.45 -67.56
CA LEU A 422 16.52 83.62 -67.74
C LEU A 422 15.61 83.68 -66.51
N ARG A 423 16.16 83.62 -65.29
CA ARG A 423 15.38 83.75 -64.05
C ARG A 423 14.73 85.14 -63.92
N ASP A 424 15.46 86.20 -64.23
CA ASP A 424 14.95 87.57 -64.18
C ASP A 424 13.83 87.77 -65.22
N ARG A 425 13.97 87.20 -66.42
CA ARG A 425 12.91 87.17 -67.46
C ARG A 425 11.67 86.40 -67.03
N LEU A 426 11.82 85.22 -66.41
CA LEU A 426 10.68 84.44 -65.91
C LEU A 426 9.91 85.16 -64.81
N ARG A 427 10.60 85.86 -63.91
CA ARG A 427 9.96 86.69 -62.89
C ARG A 427 9.27 87.92 -63.49
N ALA A 428 9.89 88.60 -64.45
CA ALA A 428 9.28 89.73 -65.15
C ALA A 428 8.02 89.30 -65.91
N ALA A 429 8.02 88.11 -66.54
CA ALA A 429 6.85 87.55 -67.21
C ALA A 429 5.72 87.19 -66.23
N ARG A 430 6.03 86.80 -65.00
CA ARG A 430 5.05 86.38 -63.98
C ARG A 430 4.52 87.52 -63.12
N TYR A 431 5.30 88.58 -62.89
CA TYR A 431 4.99 89.62 -61.90
C TYR A 431 5.13 91.07 -62.42
N GLY A 432 5.48 91.28 -63.70
CA GLY A 432 5.61 92.62 -64.30
C GLY A 432 4.29 93.21 -64.83
N PRO A 433 4.16 94.55 -64.91
CA PRO A 433 2.91 95.22 -65.29
C PRO A 433 2.50 95.08 -66.78
N ARG A 434 3.34 94.46 -67.62
CA ARG A 434 3.00 94.05 -68.99
C ARG A 434 3.65 92.70 -69.28
N GLY A 435 2.85 91.67 -69.52
CA GLY A 435 3.31 90.34 -69.92
C GLY A 435 3.91 90.37 -71.33
N LEU A 436 5.19 90.69 -71.44
CA LEU A 436 5.97 90.65 -72.68
C LEU A 436 6.89 89.42 -72.64
N GLY A 437 6.54 88.41 -73.44
CA GLY A 437 7.37 87.25 -73.73
C GLY A 437 6.53 86.11 -74.31
N ASP A 438 6.92 85.59 -75.48
CA ASP A 438 6.24 84.46 -76.10
C ASP A 438 6.49 83.19 -75.26
N ALA A 439 5.45 82.56 -74.74
CA ALA A 439 5.58 81.45 -73.79
C ALA A 439 6.30 80.22 -74.39
N ALA A 440 6.31 80.12 -75.72
CA ALA A 440 7.04 79.10 -76.46
C ALA A 440 8.56 79.36 -76.51
N GLU A 441 8.98 80.62 -76.59
CA GLU A 441 10.39 81.02 -76.65
C GLU A 441 11.06 80.80 -75.28
N LEU A 442 10.38 81.19 -74.19
CA LEU A 442 10.83 80.92 -72.82
C LEU A 442 10.89 79.43 -72.50
N ALA A 443 9.93 78.63 -73.00
CA ALA A 443 9.95 77.18 -72.81
C ALA A 443 11.14 76.53 -73.53
N ALA A 444 11.49 76.99 -74.74
CA ALA A 444 12.64 76.49 -75.49
C ALA A 444 13.98 76.87 -74.83
N GLU A 445 14.08 78.10 -74.28
CA GLU A 445 15.28 78.58 -73.58
C GLU A 445 15.52 77.81 -72.26
N ILE A 446 14.45 77.48 -71.51
CA ILE A 446 14.54 76.61 -70.32
C ILE A 446 14.98 75.19 -70.68
N GLU A 447 14.44 74.62 -71.77
CA GLU A 447 14.77 73.26 -72.22
C GLU A 447 16.24 73.16 -72.66
N GLN A 448 16.79 74.22 -73.28
CA GLN A 448 18.20 74.33 -73.66
C GLN A 448 19.12 74.36 -72.42
N VAL A 449 18.74 75.12 -71.38
CA VAL A 449 19.53 75.25 -70.14
C VAL A 449 19.50 73.97 -69.29
N LEU A 450 18.34 73.31 -69.20
CA LEU A 450 18.21 72.00 -68.54
C LEU A 450 19.08 70.93 -69.22
N ARG A 451 19.24 70.99 -70.55
CA ARG A 451 20.08 70.05 -71.32
C ARG A 451 21.58 70.27 -71.09
N VAL A 452 22.01 71.50 -70.82
CA VAL A 452 23.42 71.84 -70.51
C VAL A 452 23.77 71.53 -69.05
N LEU A 453 22.85 71.75 -68.12
CA LEU A 453 23.06 71.50 -66.69
C LEU A 453 22.88 70.03 -66.28
N GLY A 454 22.11 69.23 -67.02
CA GLY A 454 21.87 67.80 -66.70
C GLY A 454 22.98 66.82 -67.07
N GLY A 455 24.11 67.31 -67.62
CA GLY A 455 25.14 66.48 -68.26
C GLY A 455 26.36 66.06 -67.42
N GLY A 456 26.42 66.31 -66.11
CA GLY A 456 27.63 66.01 -65.32
C GLY A 456 27.37 65.56 -63.89
N GLY A 457 27.88 64.36 -63.54
CA GLY A 457 28.29 64.03 -62.17
C GLY A 457 27.64 62.81 -61.51
N GLU A 458 28.31 61.66 -61.57
CA GLU A 458 28.19 60.54 -60.62
C GLU A 458 28.63 60.95 -59.21
N GLY A 459 28.06 60.33 -58.16
CA GLY A 459 28.76 60.15 -56.88
C GLY A 459 27.94 60.28 -55.59
N ALA A 460 27.90 59.16 -54.86
CA ALA A 460 28.06 59.04 -53.39
C ALA A 460 26.88 59.23 -52.41
N GLY A 461 26.73 58.18 -51.57
CA GLY A 461 26.39 58.25 -50.13
C GLY A 461 24.90 58.18 -49.78
N GLY A 462 24.39 57.33 -48.88
CA GLY A 462 25.02 56.47 -47.88
C GLY A 462 24.33 56.62 -46.52
N SER A 463 23.68 55.55 -46.05
CA SER A 463 23.33 55.23 -44.64
C SER A 463 22.32 56.15 -43.91
N GLY A 464 21.53 55.70 -42.93
CA GLY A 464 21.55 54.45 -42.18
C GLY A 464 20.28 54.22 -41.35
N THR A 465 19.97 52.94 -41.19
CA THR A 465 18.91 52.35 -40.37
C THR A 465 19.33 52.19 -38.90
N ARG A 466 18.40 52.37 -37.94
CA ARG A 466 18.56 51.88 -36.56
C ARG A 466 17.34 51.08 -36.09
N ARG A 467 17.58 49.82 -35.71
CA ARG A 467 16.74 48.98 -34.82
C ARG A 467 17.49 48.83 -33.49
N PRO A 468 16.82 48.66 -32.34
CA PRO A 468 17.48 48.16 -31.13
C PRO A 468 17.31 46.65 -30.97
N ARG A 469 18.39 45.99 -30.52
CA ARG A 469 18.45 44.59 -30.05
C ARG A 469 18.71 44.57 -28.55
N THR A 470 18.01 43.64 -27.91
CA THR A 470 18.31 42.86 -26.69
C THR A 470 19.73 42.92 -26.14
N LEU A 471 19.85 43.06 -24.81
CA LEU A 471 21.03 42.67 -24.03
C LEU A 471 20.66 41.55 -23.04
N VAL A 472 21.44 40.48 -23.08
CA VAL A 472 21.58 39.41 -22.10
C VAL A 472 23.02 39.46 -21.59
N ALA A 473 23.20 38.99 -20.34
CA ALA A 473 24.42 38.73 -19.58
C ALA A 473 24.63 39.78 -18.48
N SER A 474 24.88 39.45 -17.22
CA SER A 474 25.10 38.16 -16.54
C SER A 474 25.37 38.52 -15.09
N SER A 475 24.70 37.88 -14.13
CA SER A 475 25.07 37.97 -12.72
C SER A 475 24.89 36.60 -12.05
N LEU A 476 26.02 36.15 -11.52
CA LEU A 476 26.37 34.87 -10.93
C LEU A 476 25.88 34.75 -9.46
N LEU A 477 25.96 33.52 -8.92
CA LEU A 477 25.73 33.04 -7.55
C LEU A 477 24.25 32.92 -7.13
N LEU A 478 23.75 31.82 -6.56
CA LEU A 478 24.36 30.77 -5.74
C LEU A 478 23.41 29.55 -5.81
N PHE A 479 23.85 28.40 -6.32
CA PHE A 479 23.08 27.15 -6.25
C PHE A 479 23.90 26.11 -5.50
N VAL A 480 23.47 25.80 -4.27
CA VAL A 480 23.99 24.70 -3.46
C VAL A 480 23.56 23.39 -4.14
N VAL A 481 24.48 22.76 -4.86
CA VAL A 481 24.30 21.38 -5.32
C VAL A 481 24.67 20.47 -4.17
N ALA A 482 23.66 20.00 -3.44
CA ALA A 482 23.80 18.87 -2.53
C ALA A 482 24.06 17.61 -3.36
N ILE A 483 25.32 17.17 -3.43
CA ILE A 483 25.67 15.86 -3.99
C ILE A 483 25.19 14.82 -2.99
N ARG A 484 23.98 14.29 -3.20
CA ARG A 484 23.56 13.05 -2.56
C ARG A 484 24.25 11.90 -3.29
N THR A 485 25.20 11.25 -2.63
CA THR A 485 25.70 9.94 -3.03
C THR A 485 24.59 8.92 -2.80
N SER A 486 23.66 8.79 -3.75
CA SER A 486 22.79 7.63 -3.83
C SER A 486 23.60 6.46 -4.36
N ALA A 487 23.71 5.38 -3.59
CA ALA A 487 24.11 4.09 -4.14
C ALA A 487 23.28 3.85 -5.40
N GLN A 488 23.94 3.65 -6.55
CA GLN A 488 23.25 3.39 -7.81
C GLN A 488 22.55 2.04 -7.67
N ALA A 489 21.26 2.08 -7.32
CA ALA A 489 20.41 0.91 -7.40
C ALA A 489 20.46 0.38 -8.86
N PRO A 490 20.46 -0.94 -9.05
CA PRO A 490 20.42 -1.54 -10.39
C PRO A 490 19.26 -0.96 -11.20
N SER A 491 19.48 -0.74 -12.50
CA SER A 491 18.44 -0.15 -13.35
C SER A 491 17.21 -1.06 -13.39
N PRO A 492 15.98 -0.50 -13.42
CA PRO A 492 14.74 -1.28 -13.53
C PRO A 492 14.71 -2.20 -14.75
N GLU A 493 15.34 -1.76 -15.85
CA GLU A 493 15.54 -2.56 -17.05
C GLU A 493 16.43 -3.78 -16.77
N ALA A 494 17.53 -3.62 -16.05
CA ALA A 494 18.40 -4.74 -15.66
C ALA A 494 17.69 -5.69 -14.68
N LEU A 495 16.90 -5.17 -13.73
CA LEU A 495 16.10 -5.98 -12.82
C LEU A 495 15.02 -6.80 -13.56
N TYR A 496 14.41 -6.20 -14.59
CA TYR A 496 13.45 -6.90 -15.45
C TYR A 496 14.13 -8.01 -16.26
N GLU A 497 15.26 -7.74 -16.90
CA GLU A 497 16.02 -8.77 -17.65
C GLU A 497 16.53 -9.89 -16.73
N ALA A 498 16.97 -9.54 -15.50
CA ALA A 498 17.38 -10.49 -14.47
C ALA A 498 16.21 -11.33 -13.90
N GLY A 499 14.96 -11.01 -14.24
CA GLY A 499 13.77 -11.72 -13.77
C GLY A 499 13.35 -11.40 -12.33
N ALA A 500 13.91 -10.35 -11.71
CA ALA A 500 13.50 -9.88 -10.39
C ALA A 500 12.27 -8.98 -10.50
N LEU A 501 11.10 -9.54 -10.87
CA LEU A 501 9.96 -8.76 -11.37
C LEU A 501 9.33 -7.87 -10.30
N ARG A 502 9.25 -8.29 -9.04
CA ARG A 502 8.74 -7.45 -7.95
C ARG A 502 9.60 -6.20 -7.73
N ALA A 503 10.92 -6.38 -7.61
CA ALA A 503 11.85 -5.27 -7.46
C ALA A 503 11.86 -4.36 -8.70
N ALA A 504 11.73 -4.95 -9.90
CA ALA A 504 11.57 -4.20 -11.13
C ALA A 504 10.25 -3.40 -11.14
N ALA A 505 9.13 -4.01 -10.76
CA ALA A 505 7.82 -3.35 -10.69
C ALA A 505 7.81 -2.20 -9.68
N ASP A 506 8.40 -2.38 -8.50
CA ASP A 506 8.53 -1.30 -7.50
C ASP A 506 9.38 -0.14 -8.05
N SER A 507 10.46 -0.46 -8.75
CA SER A 507 11.33 0.57 -9.35
C SER A 507 10.69 1.28 -10.55
N PHE A 508 9.94 0.57 -11.38
CA PHE A 508 9.14 1.16 -12.47
C PHE A 508 7.97 1.97 -11.93
N ALA A 509 7.33 1.54 -10.83
CA ALA A 509 6.28 2.29 -10.16
C ALA A 509 6.83 3.59 -9.55
N ALA A 510 8.01 3.55 -8.92
CA ALA A 510 8.68 4.74 -8.43
C ALA A 510 9.02 5.72 -9.58
N ARG A 511 9.45 5.20 -10.74
CA ARG A 511 9.73 6.01 -11.93
C ARG A 511 8.46 6.60 -12.55
N ALA A 512 7.38 5.83 -12.62
CA ALA A 512 6.07 6.31 -13.07
C ALA A 512 5.46 7.34 -12.10
N ALA A 513 5.72 7.22 -10.79
CA ALA A 513 5.32 8.21 -9.80
C ALA A 513 6.13 9.51 -9.91
N ALA A 514 7.44 9.42 -10.21
CA ALA A 514 8.31 10.58 -10.39
C ALA A 514 7.97 11.37 -11.67
N ASP A 515 7.65 10.68 -12.77
CA ASP A 515 7.26 11.29 -14.04
C ASP A 515 5.96 10.63 -14.58
N PRO A 516 4.79 11.02 -14.04
CA PRO A 516 3.51 10.35 -14.32
C PRO A 516 2.94 10.67 -15.70
N ARG A 517 3.58 11.56 -16.46
CA ARG A 517 3.13 11.98 -17.80
C ARG A 517 3.81 11.22 -18.94
N ASP A 518 4.87 10.47 -18.65
CA ASP A 518 5.51 9.61 -19.64
C ASP A 518 4.75 8.28 -19.76
N ALA A 519 4.21 8.01 -20.95
CA ALA A 519 3.49 6.79 -21.25
C ALA A 519 4.40 5.54 -21.15
N ALA A 520 5.70 5.68 -21.43
CA ALA A 520 6.65 4.57 -21.40
C ALA A 520 6.83 4.00 -19.98
N HIS A 521 6.80 4.84 -18.95
CA HIS A 521 6.94 4.40 -17.57
C HIS A 521 5.75 3.53 -17.12
N TRP A 522 4.54 3.97 -17.43
CA TRP A 522 3.32 3.21 -17.15
C TRP A 522 3.24 1.92 -17.98
N TYR A 523 3.70 1.97 -19.23
CA TYR A 523 3.78 0.78 -20.06
C TYR A 523 4.75 -0.26 -19.50
N ASN A 524 5.98 0.16 -19.14
CA ASN A 524 7.02 -0.73 -18.60
C ASN A 524 6.58 -1.33 -17.26
N LEU A 525 5.95 -0.54 -16.39
CA LEU A 525 5.33 -1.05 -15.17
C LEU A 525 4.29 -2.13 -15.50
N GLY A 526 3.35 -1.86 -16.43
CA GLY A 526 2.35 -2.85 -16.83
C GLY A 526 2.96 -4.12 -17.45
N ALA A 527 4.02 -3.99 -18.24
CA ALA A 527 4.80 -5.10 -18.80
C ALA A 527 5.42 -5.99 -17.71
N THR A 528 6.01 -5.37 -16.69
CA THR A 528 6.57 -6.12 -15.54
C THR A 528 5.49 -6.82 -14.72
N LEU A 529 4.36 -6.15 -14.48
CA LEU A 529 3.23 -6.70 -13.72
C LEU A 529 2.53 -7.83 -14.47
N TYR A 530 2.40 -7.71 -15.79
CA TYR A 530 1.87 -8.76 -16.65
C TYR A 530 2.75 -10.01 -16.60
N ARG A 531 4.08 -9.84 -16.65
CA ARG A 531 5.04 -10.94 -16.52
C ARG A 531 5.01 -11.55 -15.10
N ALA A 532 4.76 -10.74 -14.08
CA ALA A 532 4.57 -11.18 -12.70
C ALA A 532 3.19 -11.81 -12.43
N GLY A 533 2.33 -11.97 -13.45
CA GLY A 533 0.99 -12.57 -13.30
C GLY A 533 -0.06 -11.66 -12.65
N ALA A 534 0.24 -10.39 -12.39
CA ALA A 534 -0.66 -9.44 -11.73
C ALA A 534 -1.55 -8.68 -12.72
N ASP A 535 -2.51 -9.39 -13.33
CA ASP A 535 -3.32 -8.89 -14.46
C ASP A 535 -4.13 -7.64 -14.15
N GLY A 536 -4.71 -7.53 -12.95
CA GLY A 536 -5.46 -6.34 -12.55
C GLY A 536 -4.59 -5.09 -12.46
N LYS A 537 -3.38 -5.22 -11.87
CA LYS A 537 -2.39 -4.14 -11.80
C LYS A 537 -1.83 -3.77 -13.17
N ALA A 538 -1.57 -4.78 -14.02
CA ALA A 538 -1.14 -4.57 -15.39
C ALA A 538 -2.19 -3.82 -16.22
N THR A 539 -3.46 -4.19 -16.07
CA THR A 539 -4.61 -3.51 -16.71
C THR A 539 -4.67 -2.04 -16.31
N ALA A 540 -4.54 -1.74 -15.01
CA ALA A 540 -4.53 -0.36 -14.53
C ALA A 540 -3.36 0.47 -15.12
N ALA A 541 -2.15 -0.09 -15.11
CA ALA A 541 -0.97 0.58 -15.64
C ALA A 541 -1.07 0.83 -17.16
N TRP A 542 -1.50 -0.16 -17.94
CA TRP A 542 -1.68 0.00 -19.39
C TRP A 542 -2.88 0.86 -19.77
N ALA A 543 -3.95 0.90 -18.95
CA ALA A 543 -5.04 1.85 -19.15
C ALA A 543 -4.55 3.29 -18.98
N ARG A 544 -3.68 3.56 -17.99
CA ARG A 544 -3.05 4.87 -17.81
C ARG A 544 -2.09 5.22 -18.94
N ALA A 545 -1.27 4.26 -19.39
CA ALA A 545 -0.41 4.43 -20.56
C ALA A 545 -1.22 4.75 -21.83
N ALA A 546 -2.35 4.05 -22.04
CA ALA A 546 -3.23 4.29 -23.19
C ALA A 546 -3.90 5.66 -23.16
N ARG A 547 -4.25 6.19 -21.98
CA ARG A 547 -4.75 7.58 -21.84
C ARG A 547 -3.70 8.60 -22.30
N LEU A 548 -2.41 8.36 -22.01
CA LEU A 548 -1.31 9.25 -22.40
C LEU A 548 -0.95 9.12 -23.88
N ALA A 549 -0.93 7.90 -24.42
CA ALA A 549 -0.54 7.63 -25.81
C ALA A 549 -1.52 6.65 -26.49
N PRO A 550 -2.73 7.10 -26.89
CA PRO A 550 -3.81 6.23 -27.38
C PRO A 550 -3.49 5.53 -28.71
N ARG A 551 -2.58 6.11 -29.51
CA ARG A 551 -2.20 5.63 -30.85
C ARG A 551 -0.94 4.77 -30.86
N ASP A 552 -0.31 4.52 -29.70
CA ASP A 552 0.94 3.74 -29.69
C ASP A 552 0.65 2.26 -29.97
N PRO A 553 1.19 1.68 -31.06
CA PRO A 553 0.90 0.30 -31.44
C PRO A 553 1.41 -0.73 -30.42
N THR A 554 2.40 -0.42 -29.58
CA THR A 554 2.86 -1.35 -28.53
C THR A 554 1.90 -1.38 -27.35
N ILE A 555 1.36 -0.23 -26.93
CA ILE A 555 0.38 -0.12 -25.84
C ILE A 555 -0.93 -0.79 -26.26
N VAL A 556 -1.38 -0.57 -27.50
CA VAL A 556 -2.59 -1.22 -28.04
C VAL A 556 -2.41 -2.74 -28.09
N ARG A 557 -1.27 -3.23 -28.58
CA ARG A 557 -0.97 -4.68 -28.60
C ARG A 557 -0.89 -5.28 -27.20
N ALA A 558 -0.28 -4.58 -26.25
CA ALA A 558 -0.14 -5.06 -24.88
C ALA A 558 -1.50 -5.26 -24.19
N ARG A 559 -2.46 -4.35 -24.40
CA ARG A 559 -3.82 -4.53 -23.86
C ARG A 559 -4.54 -5.78 -24.38
N ASN A 560 -4.19 -6.25 -25.58
CA ASN A 560 -4.74 -7.48 -26.15
C ASN A 560 -4.08 -8.76 -25.59
N LEU A 561 -3.02 -8.63 -24.78
CA LEU A 561 -2.38 -9.75 -24.08
C LEU A 561 -3.12 -10.14 -22.80
N LEU A 562 -3.96 -9.24 -22.28
CA LEU A 562 -4.81 -9.47 -21.11
C LEU A 562 -6.14 -10.12 -21.53
N PRO A 563 -6.84 -10.79 -20.60
CA PRO A 563 -8.19 -11.28 -20.85
C PRO A 563 -9.11 -10.19 -21.42
N ALA A 564 -9.98 -10.56 -22.36
CA ALA A 564 -10.91 -9.61 -22.96
C ALA A 564 -11.81 -8.98 -21.87
N PRO A 565 -11.87 -7.63 -21.76
CA PRO A 565 -12.69 -6.98 -20.76
C PRO A 565 -14.17 -7.19 -21.05
N ASP A 566 -14.99 -7.17 -20.00
CA ASP A 566 -16.44 -7.13 -20.16
C ASP A 566 -16.89 -5.83 -20.87
N PRO A 567 -18.07 -5.80 -21.53
CA PRO A 567 -18.51 -4.65 -22.32
C PRO A 567 -18.61 -3.33 -21.54
N ILE A 568 -18.81 -3.39 -20.22
CA ILE A 568 -18.91 -2.20 -19.36
C ILE A 568 -17.51 -1.69 -19.04
N THR A 569 -16.61 -2.58 -18.65
CA THR A 569 -15.19 -2.27 -18.45
C THR A 569 -14.57 -1.72 -19.74
N GLU A 570 -14.86 -2.31 -20.89
CA GLU A 570 -14.38 -1.81 -22.19
C GLU A 570 -14.86 -0.38 -22.47
N ARG A 571 -16.11 -0.06 -22.12
CA ARG A 571 -16.68 1.28 -22.28
C ARG A 571 -16.02 2.30 -21.33
N LEU A 572 -15.76 1.93 -20.09
CA LEU A 572 -15.12 2.78 -19.07
C LEU A 572 -13.63 3.01 -19.36
N LEU A 573 -12.95 2.00 -19.92
CA LEU A 573 -11.53 2.05 -20.29
C LEU A 573 -11.30 2.45 -21.76
N ARG A 574 -12.36 2.88 -22.46
CA ARG A 574 -12.26 3.34 -23.85
C ARG A 574 -11.47 4.64 -23.89
N VAL A 575 -10.43 4.66 -24.71
CA VAL A 575 -9.67 5.89 -25.00
C VAL A 575 -10.03 6.38 -26.39
N GLY A 576 -10.27 7.69 -26.53
CA GLY A 576 -10.51 8.29 -27.84
C GLY A 576 -9.27 8.24 -28.73
N TRP A 577 -9.48 8.52 -30.02
CA TRP A 577 -8.40 8.48 -31.02
C TRP A 577 -7.31 9.53 -30.81
N GLY A 578 -7.53 10.57 -30.02
CA GLY A 578 -6.55 11.63 -29.77
C GLY A 578 -6.66 12.15 -28.35
N THR A 579 -5.64 12.85 -27.88
CA THR A 579 -5.66 13.51 -26.57
C THR A 579 -6.47 14.81 -26.62
N PRO A 580 -7.02 15.29 -25.49
CA PRO A 580 -7.74 16.57 -25.45
C PRO A 580 -6.91 17.74 -25.98
N THR A 581 -5.60 17.71 -25.75
CA THR A 581 -4.61 18.68 -26.24
C THR A 581 -4.46 18.66 -27.76
N GLU A 582 -4.38 17.48 -28.38
CA GLU A 582 -4.35 17.34 -29.85
C GLU A 582 -5.61 17.93 -30.50
N TRP A 583 -6.78 17.65 -29.93
CA TRP A 583 -8.05 18.21 -30.38
C TRP A 583 -8.14 19.72 -30.16
N GLY A 584 -7.62 20.23 -29.04
CA GLY A 584 -7.52 21.65 -28.76
C GLY A 584 -6.65 22.37 -29.79
N ILE A 585 -5.50 21.80 -30.17
CA ILE A 585 -4.63 22.38 -31.20
C ILE A 585 -5.29 22.33 -32.57
N ALA A 586 -5.92 21.23 -32.95
CA ALA A 586 -6.67 21.14 -34.20
C ALA A 586 -7.78 22.21 -34.27
N ALA A 587 -8.47 22.45 -33.15
CA ALA A 587 -9.45 23.51 -33.02
C ALA A 587 -8.82 24.91 -33.16
N ALA A 588 -7.68 25.15 -32.51
CA ALA A 588 -6.91 26.39 -32.61
C ALA A 588 -6.44 26.68 -34.03
N VAL A 589 -5.90 25.69 -34.74
CA VAL A 589 -5.45 25.81 -36.12
C VAL A 589 -6.64 26.13 -37.04
N GLY A 590 -7.76 25.43 -36.88
CA GLY A 590 -9.00 25.73 -37.60
C GLY A 590 -9.51 27.15 -37.33
N TRP A 591 -9.45 27.60 -36.08
CA TRP A 591 -9.85 28.95 -35.66
C TRP A 591 -8.96 30.05 -36.25
N VAL A 592 -7.64 29.87 -36.24
CA VAL A 592 -6.70 30.81 -36.84
C VAL A 592 -6.89 30.86 -38.36
N ALA A 593 -7.04 29.70 -39.02
CA ALA A 593 -7.29 29.62 -40.46
C ALA A 593 -8.62 30.29 -40.85
N LEU A 594 -9.67 30.10 -40.05
CA LEU A 594 -10.95 30.80 -40.21
C LEU A 594 -10.74 32.32 -40.22
N TRP A 595 -10.06 32.88 -39.23
CA TRP A 595 -9.85 34.33 -39.15
C TRP A 595 -8.85 34.87 -40.19
N LEU A 596 -7.87 34.08 -40.61
CA LEU A 596 -7.00 34.43 -41.74
C LEU A 596 -7.77 34.51 -43.06
N THR A 597 -8.70 33.58 -43.33
CA THR A 597 -9.56 33.66 -44.53
C THR A 597 -10.55 34.82 -44.46
N VAL A 598 -10.97 35.22 -43.26
CA VAL A 598 -11.72 36.47 -43.03
C VAL A 598 -10.86 37.70 -43.39
N ALA A 599 -9.56 37.68 -43.12
CA ALA A 599 -8.64 38.80 -43.36
C ALA A 599 -8.22 38.97 -44.84
N VAL A 600 -7.92 37.88 -45.56
CA VAL A 600 -7.32 37.92 -46.92
C VAL A 600 -8.33 38.24 -48.04
N GLY A 601 -9.62 37.93 -47.87
CA GLY A 601 -10.65 38.16 -48.90
C GLY A 601 -10.55 37.25 -50.13
N GLY A 602 -11.66 37.00 -50.86
CA GLY A 602 -11.68 36.18 -52.09
C GLY A 602 -13.01 35.51 -52.44
N HIS A 603 -13.14 35.02 -53.67
CA HIS A 603 -14.41 34.49 -54.23
C HIS A 603 -14.82 33.11 -53.67
N ARG A 604 -13.87 32.28 -53.21
CA ARG A 604 -14.11 30.94 -52.58
C ARG A 604 -14.36 30.99 -51.06
N ARG A 605 -14.64 32.18 -50.52
CA ARG A 605 -14.64 32.46 -49.06
C ARG A 605 -15.73 31.71 -48.28
N ARG A 606 -16.93 31.52 -48.83
CA ARG A 606 -18.03 30.89 -48.08
C ARG A 606 -17.72 29.43 -47.75
N VAL A 607 -17.19 28.67 -48.72
CA VAL A 607 -16.86 27.25 -48.55
C VAL A 607 -15.71 27.07 -47.55
N LEU A 608 -14.64 27.87 -47.66
CA LEU A 608 -13.50 27.79 -46.74
C LEU A 608 -13.85 28.23 -45.32
N LEU A 609 -14.69 29.25 -45.15
CA LEU A 609 -15.16 29.67 -43.82
C LEU A 609 -16.00 28.59 -43.15
N LEU A 610 -16.92 27.98 -43.90
CA LEU A 610 -17.73 26.87 -43.39
C LEU A 610 -16.84 25.65 -43.07
N ALA A 611 -15.86 25.33 -43.92
CA ALA A 611 -14.94 24.23 -43.70
C ALA A 611 -14.06 24.43 -42.45
N PHE A 612 -13.39 25.58 -42.30
CA PHE A 612 -12.54 25.87 -41.13
C PHE A 612 -13.36 26.07 -39.86
N GLY A 613 -14.56 26.64 -39.96
CA GLY A 613 -15.49 26.77 -38.84
C GLY A 613 -16.00 25.42 -38.35
N ALA A 614 -16.40 24.53 -39.28
CA ALA A 614 -16.81 23.17 -38.96
C ALA A 614 -15.65 22.35 -38.38
N LEU A 615 -14.44 22.49 -38.91
CA LEU A 615 -13.24 21.82 -38.38
C LEU A 615 -12.92 22.29 -36.96
N ALA A 616 -12.96 23.61 -36.71
CA ALA A 616 -12.70 24.17 -35.39
C ALA A 616 -13.76 23.72 -34.36
N ALA A 617 -15.04 23.81 -34.71
CA ALA A 617 -16.14 23.39 -33.85
C ALA A 617 -16.16 21.88 -33.61
N GLY A 618 -15.90 21.07 -34.64
CA GLY A 618 -15.83 19.61 -34.54
C GLY A 618 -14.66 19.15 -33.67
N ALA A 619 -13.47 19.71 -33.88
CA ALA A 619 -12.31 19.40 -33.05
C ALA A 619 -12.49 19.86 -31.59
N ALA A 620 -13.05 21.05 -31.36
CA ALA A 620 -13.36 21.53 -30.01
C ALA A 620 -14.39 20.63 -29.31
N GLY A 621 -15.45 20.22 -30.01
CA GLY A 621 -16.46 19.31 -29.48
C GLY A 621 -15.88 17.94 -29.11
N LEU A 622 -15.02 17.38 -29.97
CA LEU A 622 -14.31 16.13 -29.68
C LEU A 622 -13.35 16.26 -28.50
N GLY A 623 -12.62 17.39 -28.40
CA GLY A 623 -11.74 17.68 -27.28
C GLY A 623 -12.49 17.78 -25.95
N VAL A 624 -13.60 18.51 -25.91
CA VAL A 624 -14.46 18.63 -24.72
C VAL A 624 -15.07 17.28 -24.35
N SER A 625 -15.57 16.53 -25.34
CA SER A 625 -16.14 15.19 -25.11
C SER A 625 -15.10 14.24 -24.52
N GLU A 626 -13.86 14.29 -25.00
CA GLU A 626 -12.76 13.46 -24.50
C GLU A 626 -12.29 13.90 -23.11
N MET A 627 -12.28 15.20 -22.82
CA MET A 627 -11.97 15.72 -21.48
C MET A 627 -13.02 15.28 -20.46
N LEU A 628 -14.30 15.46 -20.76
CA LEU A 628 -15.41 15.02 -19.89
C LEU A 628 -15.41 13.50 -19.64
N ARG A 629 -14.98 12.70 -20.62
CA ARG A 629 -14.81 11.24 -20.43
C ARG A 629 -13.67 10.91 -19.48
N ARG A 630 -12.53 11.60 -19.62
CA ARG A 630 -11.31 11.35 -18.80
C ARG A 630 -11.44 11.86 -17.37
N ASP A 631 -12.22 12.91 -17.16
CA ASP A 631 -12.52 13.47 -15.84
C ASP A 631 -13.44 12.57 -15.00
N GLN A 632 -13.99 11.49 -15.57
CA GLN A 632 -14.75 10.52 -14.79
C GLN A 632 -13.80 9.78 -13.83
N PRO A 633 -14.16 9.67 -12.53
CA PRO A 633 -13.36 8.98 -11.53
C PRO A 633 -13.44 7.47 -11.73
N VAL A 634 -12.69 6.93 -12.69
CA VAL A 634 -12.63 5.49 -12.98
C VAL A 634 -11.49 4.86 -12.20
N ALA A 635 -11.74 3.69 -11.60
CA ALA A 635 -10.71 2.84 -11.03
C ALA A 635 -10.80 1.42 -11.59
N VAL A 636 -9.68 0.71 -11.55
CA VAL A 636 -9.55 -0.68 -12.01
C VAL A 636 -9.28 -1.57 -10.80
N VAL A 637 -9.94 -2.72 -10.75
CA VAL A 637 -9.73 -3.74 -9.72
C VAL A 637 -8.35 -4.38 -9.90
N VAL A 638 -7.51 -4.33 -8.85
CA VAL A 638 -6.11 -4.81 -8.91
C VAL A 638 -5.87 -6.16 -8.25
N VAL A 639 -6.84 -6.66 -7.47
CA VAL A 639 -6.84 -8.00 -6.86
C VAL A 639 -7.59 -8.99 -7.76
N ASP A 640 -7.34 -10.29 -7.59
CA ASP A 640 -7.95 -11.35 -8.43
C ASP A 640 -9.49 -11.30 -8.43
N ALA A 641 -10.07 -11.00 -7.27
CA ALA A 641 -11.50 -10.84 -7.08
C ALA A 641 -11.76 -9.82 -5.96
N ALA A 642 -12.36 -8.68 -6.31
CA ALA A 642 -12.76 -7.66 -5.35
C ALA A 642 -14.27 -7.80 -5.01
N PRO A 643 -14.62 -8.11 -3.76
CA PRO A 643 -16.01 -8.14 -3.32
C PRO A 643 -16.53 -6.71 -3.10
N VAL A 644 -17.56 -6.33 -3.86
CA VAL A 644 -18.31 -5.08 -3.69
C VAL A 644 -19.32 -5.30 -2.57
N ARG A 645 -19.13 -4.64 -1.43
CA ARG A 645 -19.92 -4.84 -0.21
C ARG A 645 -21.06 -3.83 -0.11
N ASN A 646 -22.17 -4.22 0.51
CA ASN A 646 -23.31 -3.31 0.72
C ASN A 646 -23.01 -2.16 1.71
N ALA A 647 -22.02 -2.33 2.59
CA ALA A 647 -21.65 -1.34 3.61
C ALA A 647 -20.13 -1.28 3.85
N PRO A 648 -19.59 -0.14 4.32
CA PRO A 648 -18.14 0.10 4.46
C PRO A 648 -17.56 -0.48 5.77
N TYR A 649 -17.68 -1.79 5.98
CA TYR A 649 -17.02 -2.52 7.06
C TYR A 649 -16.75 -3.98 6.67
N GLY A 650 -15.75 -4.61 7.32
CA GLY A 650 -15.18 -5.89 6.87
C GLY A 650 -16.15 -7.08 6.85
N GLY A 651 -17.18 -7.08 7.71
CA GLY A 651 -18.19 -8.15 7.80
C GLY A 651 -19.43 -7.95 6.93
N ALA A 652 -19.52 -6.89 6.13
CA ALA A 652 -20.69 -6.62 5.30
C ALA A 652 -20.80 -7.62 4.13
N SER A 653 -22.02 -8.07 3.83
CA SER A 653 -22.28 -8.99 2.71
C SER A 653 -21.84 -8.40 1.37
N ALA A 654 -21.21 -9.24 0.54
CA ALA A 654 -20.83 -8.89 -0.82
C ALA A 654 -22.06 -8.91 -1.74
N ALA A 655 -22.38 -7.77 -2.35
CA ALA A 655 -23.44 -7.60 -3.35
C ALA A 655 -23.05 -8.24 -4.69
N ALA A 656 -21.77 -8.13 -5.05
CA ALA A 656 -21.18 -8.68 -6.26
C ALA A 656 -19.68 -8.87 -6.08
N THR A 657 -19.06 -9.66 -6.94
CA THR A 657 -17.59 -9.81 -6.99
C THR A 657 -17.10 -9.47 -8.39
N ILE A 658 -16.12 -8.57 -8.48
CA ILE A 658 -15.55 -8.11 -9.75
C ILE A 658 -14.14 -8.68 -9.87
N LEU A 659 -13.84 -9.31 -11.00
CA LEU A 659 -12.54 -9.91 -11.27
C LEU A 659 -11.46 -8.85 -11.55
N ALA A 660 -10.20 -9.25 -11.41
CA ALA A 660 -9.03 -8.46 -11.78
C ALA A 660 -9.19 -7.82 -13.17
N GLY A 661 -8.86 -6.52 -13.27
CA GLY A 661 -8.95 -5.75 -14.50
C GLY A 661 -10.32 -5.13 -14.79
N GLY A 662 -11.36 -5.46 -14.02
CA GLY A 662 -12.66 -4.83 -14.12
C GLY A 662 -12.62 -3.33 -13.74
N ALA A 663 -13.33 -2.49 -14.49
CA ALA A 663 -13.38 -1.05 -14.23
C ALA A 663 -14.67 -0.62 -13.50
N LEU A 664 -14.53 0.36 -12.62
CA LEU A 664 -15.56 0.86 -11.72
C LEU A 664 -15.55 2.38 -11.69
N LEU A 665 -16.72 3.01 -11.52
CA LEU A 665 -16.81 4.43 -11.21
C LEU A 665 -16.75 4.62 -9.69
N VAL A 666 -15.82 5.44 -9.23
CA VAL A 666 -15.57 5.69 -7.81
C VAL A 666 -16.33 6.94 -7.35
N GLY A 667 -16.97 6.83 -6.20
CA GLY A 667 -17.73 7.88 -5.54
C GLY A 667 -17.07 8.35 -4.25
N ARG A 668 -17.87 8.41 -3.18
CA ARG A 668 -17.45 8.93 -1.87
C ARG A 668 -16.40 8.01 -1.22
N SER A 669 -15.54 8.60 -0.40
CA SER A 669 -14.60 7.88 0.46
C SER A 669 -15.10 7.84 1.90
N TYR A 670 -14.95 6.70 2.58
CA TYR A 670 -15.24 6.53 4.00
C TYR A 670 -14.12 5.70 4.64
N GLY A 671 -13.16 6.39 5.29
CA GLY A 671 -11.95 5.73 5.79
C GLY A 671 -11.20 4.98 4.66
N PRO A 672 -10.88 3.69 4.82
CA PRO A 672 -10.22 2.89 3.77
C PRO A 672 -11.19 2.41 2.67
N TRP A 673 -12.47 2.77 2.73
CA TRP A 673 -13.50 2.32 1.79
C TRP A 673 -13.80 3.37 0.74
N ARG A 674 -14.01 2.91 -0.49
CA ARG A 674 -14.46 3.71 -1.62
C ARG A 674 -15.82 3.19 -2.09
N GLU A 675 -16.77 4.10 -2.21
CA GLU A 675 -18.04 3.82 -2.87
C GLU A 675 -17.77 3.58 -4.36
N VAL A 676 -18.34 2.53 -4.91
CA VAL A 676 -18.20 2.16 -6.33
C VAL A 676 -19.57 1.95 -6.96
N ARG A 677 -19.69 2.32 -8.23
CA ARG A 677 -20.87 2.10 -9.04
C ARG A 677 -20.50 1.59 -10.43
N ARG A 678 -21.35 0.75 -11.01
CA ARG A 678 -21.19 0.23 -12.37
C ARG A 678 -22.54 0.21 -13.10
N GLY A 679 -22.50 0.31 -14.43
CA GLY A 679 -23.69 0.54 -15.28
C GLY A 679 -24.67 -0.64 -15.38
N ASP A 680 -24.35 -1.78 -14.77
CA ASP A 680 -25.18 -2.98 -14.62
C ASP A 680 -25.99 -3.01 -13.31
N GLY A 681 -25.95 -1.95 -12.52
CA GLY A 681 -26.67 -1.86 -11.25
C GLY A 681 -25.83 -2.31 -10.03
N ILE A 682 -24.56 -2.67 -10.21
CA ILE A 682 -23.66 -2.92 -9.08
C ILE A 682 -23.35 -1.58 -8.40
N HIS A 683 -23.69 -1.50 -7.12
CA HIS A 683 -23.41 -0.37 -6.24
C HIS A 683 -23.00 -0.89 -4.86
N GLY A 684 -21.98 -0.28 -4.26
CA GLY A 684 -21.51 -0.69 -2.94
C GLY A 684 -20.14 -0.10 -2.60
N TRP A 685 -19.38 -0.78 -1.76
CA TRP A 685 -18.12 -0.33 -1.18
C TRP A 685 -17.01 -1.35 -1.40
N VAL A 686 -15.83 -0.87 -1.78
CA VAL A 686 -14.60 -1.66 -2.00
C VAL A 686 -13.45 -1.02 -1.23
N LEU A 687 -12.46 -1.80 -0.81
CA LEU A 687 -11.28 -1.24 -0.13
C LEU A 687 -10.42 -0.46 -1.12
N GLU A 688 -9.88 0.68 -0.70
CA GLU A 688 -9.01 1.51 -1.56
C GLU A 688 -7.73 0.78 -1.98
N SER A 689 -7.27 -0.20 -1.19
CA SER A 689 -6.14 -1.06 -1.55
C SER A 689 -6.45 -2.11 -2.63
N GLU A 690 -7.72 -2.39 -2.89
CA GLU A 690 -8.17 -3.39 -3.88
C GLU A 690 -8.40 -2.79 -5.28
N ILE A 691 -8.34 -1.46 -5.40
CA ILE A 691 -8.54 -0.71 -6.65
C ILE A 691 -7.39 0.27 -6.92
N ALA A 692 -7.15 0.57 -8.20
CA ALA A 692 -6.22 1.61 -8.63
C ALA A 692 -6.96 2.65 -9.47
N GLY A 693 -6.89 3.92 -9.05
CA GLY A 693 -7.47 5.05 -9.79
C GLY A 693 -6.67 5.38 -11.06
N LEU A 694 -7.38 5.81 -12.11
CA LEU A 694 -6.82 6.12 -13.44
C LEU A 694 -6.70 7.60 -13.75
#